data_AF-A0A238UE63-F1
#
_entry.id   AF-A0A238UE63-F1
#
_cell.length_a   1.000
_cell.length_b   1.000
_cell.length_c   1.000
_cell.angle_alpha   90.00
_cell.angle_beta   90.00
_cell.angle_gamma   90.00
#
_symmetry.space_group_name_H-M   'P 1'
#
loop_
_entity.id
_entity.type
_entity.pdbx_description
1 polymer ?
#
loop_
_entity_poly.entity_id
_entity_poly.type
_entity_poly.pdbx_seq_one_letter_code
_entity_poly.pdbx_strand_id
1 'polypeptide(L)'
;MKINKTKLVFVLLFTIPNLLLFAQNTYYVATNGDDSNTGTESNPFKTFNKAVSVMSPGSTCIIRGGVYEEQLSVNKNGAAGNYLTFKAADGENVTIKATTFINGWQLHSGNIYKTSVDMFIEERFRNVYHNQAHMDLARWPNNEDNNRFTVDCKFIESGGNNFFTLTEVPDFDWTGGLVYYIGGHSGTSWTRRITSSTTTRVEHGGVDITKWPFDPHNPTILRNGHRGQLYLFNKLEALDYAREWYYDESAKTLYFQTADGSKPNDDTVEYATHKFTAELRGNYIKIEGIKFFGGSVKIRGDFNVFENNEVIHGSEGFDNLASTSAGVGESAIEVLGPSTIVRNCRINHSSANGISIQNWAGAHNSIIEKNTISNIDYLGIHATPIRSTANNVKILKNRVFNSGRDGIYVSGNTCEVAYNDVSKSQLINADSGVFYTVGNNDLKGTEVHHNWFHDSKPPTYAGTKAAGIYLDNNSKGYVVHHNVVWNVSWSGYQVNWANWNLDFFHNTLWNCGQAMASWVNGYEQKNNRVYNNYSNVGDWFDETGFDVKDNLISAASPFVDADAQNFLPTETGLVVDKGVVVSGFAKSFNGTAPDLGAYEYNGTAWTAGVYAIEDTGSTLSSEDIVKDDAIEIMYPNPAHDILNVSFKNSLDFSNSSIEIYSMLGNKVESFDIEEKVIDGKVTIPISTLTTGNYLVKVILPDGISNKILVKK
;
A
#
# COMPACT_ATOMS: atom_id res chain seq x y z
N MET A 1 63.24 -10.19 70.82
CA MET A 1 63.54 -9.61 69.49
C MET A 1 62.27 -9.75 68.66
N LYS A 2 61.32 -8.81 68.77
CA LYS A 2 61.06 -7.67 67.86
C LYS A 2 60.95 -8.05 66.37
N ILE A 3 59.84 -7.58 65.76
CA ILE A 3 59.51 -7.38 64.33
C ILE A 3 58.68 -8.52 63.69
N ASN A 4 57.63 -8.30 62.89
CA ASN A 4 56.55 -7.30 62.84
C ASN A 4 55.49 -7.83 61.85
N LYS A 5 54.25 -7.37 62.00
CA LYS A 5 53.08 -7.72 61.20
C LYS A 5 53.12 -7.15 59.78
N THR A 6 52.70 -7.93 58.78
CA THR A 6 51.91 -7.41 57.64
C THR A 6 50.98 -8.51 57.10
N LYS A 7 49.70 -8.48 57.47
CA LYS A 7 48.64 -9.21 56.78
C LYS A 7 48.13 -8.32 55.66
N LEU A 8 48.37 -8.70 54.42
CA LEU A 8 47.78 -8.08 53.24
C LEU A 8 46.36 -8.66 53.09
N VAL A 9 45.34 -7.89 53.45
CA VAL A 9 43.93 -8.25 53.19
C VAL A 9 43.58 -7.68 51.82
N PHE A 10 43.47 -8.56 50.82
CA PHE A 10 42.84 -8.22 49.54
C PHE A 10 41.33 -8.15 49.76
N VAL A 11 40.78 -6.94 49.77
CA VAL A 11 39.33 -6.72 49.70
C VAL A 11 38.94 -6.84 48.23
N LEU A 12 38.31 -7.96 47.86
CA LEU A 12 37.65 -8.14 46.57
C LEU A 12 36.39 -7.25 46.56
N LEU A 13 36.45 -6.09 45.90
CA LEU A 13 35.24 -5.31 45.60
C LEU A 13 34.47 -6.06 44.51
N PHE A 14 33.41 -6.77 44.90
CA PHE A 14 32.39 -7.22 43.95
C PHE A 14 31.62 -6.00 43.44
N THR A 15 31.99 -5.50 42.26
CA THR A 15 31.12 -4.62 41.47
C THR A 15 29.98 -5.48 40.92
N ILE A 16 28.87 -5.55 41.65
CA ILE A 16 27.61 -6.06 41.12
C ILE A 16 27.17 -5.05 40.04
N PRO A 17 27.04 -5.44 38.75
CA PRO A 17 26.36 -4.58 37.80
C PRO A 17 24.92 -4.48 38.28
N ASN A 18 24.51 -3.29 38.73
CA ASN A 18 23.10 -2.98 38.92
C ASN A 18 22.45 -3.11 37.54
N LEU A 19 21.87 -4.29 37.27
CA LEU A 19 20.81 -4.43 36.28
C LEU A 19 19.66 -3.57 36.81
N LEU A 20 19.63 -2.31 36.39
CA LEU A 20 18.45 -1.47 36.50
C LEU A 20 17.39 -2.14 35.62
N LEU A 21 16.56 -2.97 36.24
CA LEU A 21 15.23 -3.27 35.72
C LEU A 21 14.50 -1.93 35.63
N PHE A 22 14.51 -1.31 34.45
CA PHE A 22 13.63 -0.19 34.18
C PHE A 22 12.20 -0.73 34.28
N ALA A 23 11.48 -0.37 35.34
CA ALA A 23 10.06 -0.64 35.42
C ALA A 23 9.39 0.03 34.20
N GLN A 24 8.68 -0.78 33.41
CA GLN A 24 7.91 -0.32 32.27
C GLN A 24 6.78 0.58 32.78
N ASN A 25 6.94 1.90 32.68
CA ASN A 25 5.92 2.83 33.14
C ASN A 25 4.74 2.81 32.16
N THR A 26 3.57 2.44 32.67
CA THR A 26 2.32 2.43 31.92
C THR A 26 1.51 3.67 32.27
N TYR A 27 1.14 4.45 31.26
CA TYR A 27 0.30 5.64 31.37
C TYR A 27 -0.98 5.46 30.56
N TYR A 28 -2.04 6.15 30.95
CA TYR A 28 -3.34 6.09 30.28
C TYR A 28 -3.78 7.46 29.78
N VAL A 29 -4.38 7.49 28.59
CA VAL A 29 -5.03 8.67 28.00
C VAL A 29 -6.49 8.34 27.74
N ALA A 30 -7.42 9.20 28.15
CA ALA A 30 -8.86 9.01 27.95
C ALA A 30 -9.55 10.34 27.60
N THR A 31 -10.63 10.29 26.81
CA THR A 31 -11.42 11.48 26.42
C THR A 31 -12.05 12.20 27.61
N ASN A 32 -12.31 11.47 28.70
CA ASN A 32 -12.80 11.97 29.99
C ASN A 32 -11.69 12.17 31.04
N GLY A 33 -10.42 12.11 30.64
CA GLY A 33 -9.27 12.32 31.52
C GLY A 33 -9.00 13.79 31.87
N ASP A 34 -7.95 14.02 32.65
CA ASP A 34 -7.47 15.34 33.07
C ASP A 34 -5.92 15.34 33.10
N ASP A 35 -5.27 16.37 32.56
CA ASP A 35 -3.79 16.44 32.51
C ASP A 35 -3.14 16.76 33.87
N SER A 36 -3.94 17.08 34.89
CA SER A 36 -3.54 17.14 36.29
C SER A 36 -3.50 15.77 36.98
N ASN A 37 -4.10 14.74 36.37
CA ASN A 37 -4.07 13.38 36.90
C ASN A 37 -2.65 12.78 36.87
N THR A 38 -2.49 11.61 37.48
CA THR A 38 -1.22 10.87 37.53
C THR A 38 -0.97 10.00 36.29
N GLY A 39 -1.96 9.84 35.41
CA GLY A 39 -1.87 8.99 34.22
C GLY A 39 -2.07 7.49 34.51
N THR A 40 -2.64 7.13 35.66
CA THR A 40 -3.02 5.74 35.97
C THR A 40 -4.33 5.37 35.29
N GLU A 41 -4.69 4.09 35.21
CA GLU A 41 -5.95 3.66 34.58
C GLU A 41 -7.19 4.36 35.17
N SER A 42 -7.24 4.50 36.50
CA SER A 42 -8.33 5.16 37.21
C SER A 42 -8.29 6.69 37.15
N ASN A 43 -7.15 7.27 36.78
CA ASN A 43 -6.93 8.72 36.69
C ASN A 43 -6.09 9.00 35.44
N PRO A 44 -6.66 8.82 34.23
CA PRO A 44 -5.93 8.96 32.98
C PRO A 44 -5.66 10.43 32.66
N PHE A 45 -4.62 10.69 31.88
CA PHE A 45 -4.40 11.99 31.25
C PHE A 45 -5.49 12.28 30.21
N LYS A 46 -5.66 13.55 29.86
CA LYS A 46 -6.57 13.96 28.78
C LYS A 46 -5.88 14.00 27.43
N THR A 47 -4.62 14.45 27.39
CA THR A 47 -3.90 14.73 26.14
C THR A 47 -2.73 13.78 25.87
N PHE A 48 -2.46 13.56 24.59
CA PHE A 48 -1.25 12.86 24.14
C PHE A 48 0.00 13.64 24.53
N ASN A 49 -0.03 14.97 24.40
CA ASN A 49 1.08 15.83 24.79
C ASN A 49 1.49 15.63 26.26
N LYS A 50 0.51 15.51 27.17
CA LYS A 50 0.79 15.24 28.58
C LYS A 50 1.48 13.87 28.77
N ALA A 51 0.96 12.82 28.14
CA ALA A 51 1.59 11.49 28.19
C ALA A 51 3.04 11.52 27.66
N VAL A 52 3.25 12.09 26.46
CA VAL A 52 4.59 12.25 25.86
C VAL A 52 5.53 13.00 26.81
N SER A 53 5.06 14.03 27.51
CA SER A 53 5.89 14.84 28.41
C SER A 53 6.48 14.04 29.60
N VAL A 54 5.80 12.99 30.07
CA VAL A 54 6.22 12.18 31.22
C VAL A 54 6.85 10.83 30.85
N MET A 55 6.60 10.35 29.63
CA MET A 55 7.17 9.10 29.14
C MET A 55 8.70 9.17 28.99
N SER A 56 9.35 8.06 29.33
CA SER A 56 10.77 7.74 29.16
C SER A 56 10.92 6.44 28.35
N PRO A 57 12.09 6.13 27.76
CA PRO A 57 12.29 4.88 27.01
C PRO A 57 11.73 3.65 27.73
N GLY A 58 11.02 2.79 27.00
CA GLY A 58 10.28 1.65 27.54
C GLY A 58 8.86 1.97 28.03
N SER A 59 8.46 3.25 28.16
CA SER A 59 7.10 3.57 28.63
C SER A 59 6.03 3.16 27.61
N THR A 60 4.86 2.77 28.12
CA THR A 60 3.68 2.45 27.31
C THR A 60 2.54 3.41 27.64
N CYS A 61 1.93 4.00 26.63
CA CYS A 61 0.71 4.78 26.71
C CYS A 61 -0.46 3.94 26.19
N ILE A 62 -1.38 3.58 27.07
CA ILE A 62 -2.63 2.89 26.75
C ILE A 62 -3.71 3.95 26.53
N ILE A 63 -4.27 3.97 25.32
CA ILE A 63 -5.27 4.94 24.91
C ILE A 63 -6.65 4.30 25.05
N ARG A 64 -7.52 4.87 25.88
CA ARG A 64 -8.89 4.38 26.09
C ARG A 64 -9.76 4.71 24.87
N GLY A 65 -10.83 3.96 24.70
CA GLY A 65 -11.77 4.06 23.58
C GLY A 65 -12.36 5.45 23.47
N GLY A 66 -12.41 5.96 22.24
CA GLY A 66 -12.90 7.30 21.97
C GLY A 66 -12.39 7.89 20.67
N VAL A 67 -12.86 9.10 20.40
CA VAL A 67 -12.44 9.93 19.26
C VAL A 67 -11.58 11.07 19.79
N TYR A 68 -10.38 11.20 19.24
CA TYR A 68 -9.39 12.20 19.60
C TYR A 68 -9.12 13.11 18.41
N GLU A 69 -9.36 14.40 18.57
CA GLU A 69 -9.04 15.43 17.55
C GLU A 69 -7.65 16.05 17.77
N GLU A 70 -6.95 15.64 18.83
CA GLU A 70 -5.55 16.02 19.07
C GLU A 70 -4.62 15.19 18.17
N GLN A 71 -3.76 15.85 17.40
CA GLN A 71 -2.68 15.20 16.66
C GLN A 71 -1.71 14.50 17.63
N LEU A 72 -1.40 13.22 17.37
CA LEU A 72 -0.36 12.49 18.10
C LEU A 72 1.04 12.94 17.64
N SER A 73 1.67 13.83 18.40
CA SER A 73 3.03 14.33 18.13
C SER A 73 4.04 13.75 19.11
N VAL A 74 4.93 12.89 18.63
CA VAL A 74 5.94 12.23 19.48
C VAL A 74 7.32 12.72 19.10
N ASN A 75 7.89 13.60 19.93
CA ASN A 75 9.20 14.22 19.75
C ASN A 75 10.28 13.71 20.72
N LYS A 76 10.01 12.57 21.38
CA LYS A 76 10.94 11.88 22.27
C LYS A 76 11.37 10.55 21.69
N ASN A 77 12.56 10.13 22.07
CA ASN A 77 13.11 8.85 21.67
C ASN A 77 12.79 7.77 22.72
N GLY A 78 12.47 6.58 22.24
CA GLY A 78 12.72 5.35 22.97
C GLY A 78 14.20 4.96 22.88
N ALA A 79 14.48 3.68 23.08
CA ALA A 79 15.79 3.08 22.83
C ALA A 79 15.62 1.68 22.24
N ALA A 80 16.70 1.11 21.69
CA ALA A 80 16.69 -0.27 21.21
C ALA A 80 16.18 -1.23 22.32
N GLY A 81 15.20 -2.06 21.97
CA GLY A 81 14.51 -2.96 22.91
C GLY A 81 13.59 -2.27 23.93
N ASN A 82 13.53 -0.93 23.96
CA ASN A 82 12.79 -0.13 24.93
C ASN A 82 12.03 1.00 24.21
N TYR A 83 11.07 0.60 23.38
CA TYR A 83 10.26 1.52 22.59
C TYR A 83 9.42 2.45 23.47
N LEU A 84 9.08 3.63 22.96
CA LEU A 84 7.90 4.35 23.44
C LEU A 84 6.68 3.78 22.71
N THR A 85 5.81 3.09 23.43
CA THR A 85 4.66 2.42 22.83
C THR A 85 3.40 3.24 23.06
N PHE A 86 2.61 3.45 22.01
CA PHE A 86 1.26 3.99 22.07
C PHE A 86 0.32 2.93 21.49
N LYS A 87 -0.57 2.38 22.32
CA LYS A 87 -1.51 1.35 21.89
C LYS A 87 -2.93 1.64 22.36
N ALA A 88 -3.91 1.21 21.58
CA ALA A 88 -5.28 1.14 22.05
C ALA A 88 -5.40 0.20 23.27
N ALA A 89 -6.33 0.51 24.18
CA ALA A 89 -6.72 -0.40 25.24
C ALA A 89 -7.37 -1.66 24.64
N ASP A 90 -7.10 -2.81 25.24
CA ASP A 90 -7.52 -4.09 24.68
C ASP A 90 -9.06 -4.16 24.55
N GLY A 91 -9.54 -4.47 23.34
CA GLY A 91 -10.97 -4.53 23.02
C GLY A 91 -11.67 -3.17 22.87
N GLU A 92 -10.97 -2.04 23.00
CA GLU A 92 -11.52 -0.69 22.85
C GLU A 92 -11.18 -0.09 21.47
N ASN A 93 -12.09 0.69 20.91
CA ASN A 93 -11.90 1.37 19.62
C ASN A 93 -11.35 2.79 19.83
N VAL A 94 -10.13 3.04 19.35
CA VAL A 94 -9.48 4.36 19.39
C VAL A 94 -9.42 4.94 17.99
N THR A 95 -9.94 6.16 17.80
CA THR A 95 -9.79 6.91 16.55
C THR A 95 -9.11 8.25 16.80
N ILE A 96 -8.02 8.52 16.09
CA ILE A 96 -7.41 9.85 15.99
C ILE A 96 -7.84 10.48 14.66
N LYS A 97 -8.51 11.64 14.74
CA LYS A 97 -9.08 12.34 13.59
C LYS A 97 -8.34 13.64 13.30
N ALA A 98 -8.18 13.93 12.01
CA ALA A 98 -7.78 15.24 11.52
C ALA A 98 -8.97 16.09 11.04
N THR A 99 -10.15 15.78 11.58
CA THR A 99 -11.43 16.38 11.24
C THR A 99 -12.19 16.75 12.51
N THR A 100 -13.15 17.66 12.40
CA THR A 100 -14.10 17.97 13.47
C THR A 100 -15.51 18.11 12.91
N PHE A 101 -16.53 17.84 13.71
CA PHE A 101 -17.92 17.95 13.30
C PHE A 101 -18.36 19.41 13.14
N ILE A 102 -19.27 19.64 12.21
CA ILE A 102 -19.84 20.95 11.93
C ILE A 102 -21.37 20.89 11.94
N ASN A 103 -21.96 21.77 12.75
CA ASN A 103 -23.40 21.81 13.06
C ASN A 103 -24.02 23.17 12.66
N GLY A 104 -25.27 23.40 13.04
CA GLY A 104 -25.92 24.71 12.87
C GLY A 104 -26.38 25.00 11.44
N TRP A 105 -26.63 23.95 10.65
CA TRP A 105 -27.04 24.05 9.25
C TRP A 105 -28.37 24.82 9.04
N GLN A 106 -28.34 25.75 8.10
CA GLN A 106 -29.48 26.56 7.66
C GLN A 106 -29.72 26.37 6.17
N LEU A 107 -30.97 26.44 5.73
CA LEU A 107 -31.31 26.38 4.31
C LEU A 107 -30.67 27.57 3.57
N HIS A 108 -29.94 27.29 2.49
CA HIS A 108 -29.48 28.31 1.55
C HIS A 108 -30.48 28.50 0.41
N SER A 109 -30.70 27.46 -0.38
CA SER A 109 -31.64 27.42 -1.52
C SER A 109 -31.84 25.97 -1.97
N GLY A 110 -33.04 25.59 -2.40
CA GLY A 110 -33.33 24.23 -2.88
C GLY A 110 -32.94 23.16 -1.85
N ASN A 111 -32.00 22.29 -2.22
CA ASN A 111 -31.46 21.21 -1.37
C ASN A 111 -30.09 21.56 -0.75
N ILE A 112 -29.67 22.82 -0.87
CA ILE A 112 -28.36 23.30 -0.41
C ILE A 112 -28.54 23.94 0.96
N TYR A 113 -27.70 23.51 1.90
CA TYR A 113 -27.62 24.04 3.25
C TYR A 113 -26.28 24.73 3.45
N LYS A 114 -26.22 25.66 4.41
CA LYS A 114 -25.01 26.37 4.77
C LYS A 114 -24.82 26.54 6.26
N THR A 115 -23.59 26.76 6.67
CA THR A 115 -23.21 27.06 8.06
C THR A 115 -21.88 27.83 8.10
N SER A 116 -21.58 28.47 9.22
CA SER A 116 -20.33 29.23 9.40
C SER A 116 -19.21 28.32 9.89
N VAL A 117 -18.04 28.42 9.27
CA VAL A 117 -16.83 27.70 9.68
C VAL A 117 -15.59 28.40 9.17
N ASP A 118 -14.50 28.32 9.94
CA ASP A 118 -13.18 28.79 9.51
C ASP A 118 -12.27 27.60 9.16
N MET A 119 -12.21 27.26 7.87
CA MET A 119 -11.31 26.22 7.34
C MET A 119 -9.92 26.81 7.07
N PHE A 120 -9.08 26.88 8.09
CA PHE A 120 -7.77 27.55 8.04
C PHE A 120 -6.66 26.76 7.31
N ILE A 121 -6.86 25.46 7.06
CA ILE A 121 -5.88 24.67 6.29
C ILE A 121 -5.81 25.15 4.83
N GLU A 122 -4.66 24.91 4.19
CA GLU A 122 -4.44 25.26 2.78
C GLU A 122 -5.57 24.69 1.91
N GLU A 123 -6.02 25.48 0.92
CA GLU A 123 -7.19 25.16 0.06
C GLU A 123 -7.15 23.72 -0.47
N ARG A 124 -5.99 23.26 -0.93
CA ARG A 124 -5.79 21.92 -1.50
C ARG A 124 -6.01 20.76 -0.52
N PHE A 125 -5.98 21.00 0.78
CA PHE A 125 -6.21 19.98 1.82
C PHE A 125 -7.59 20.11 2.48
N ARG A 126 -8.40 21.10 2.08
CA ARG A 126 -9.78 21.24 2.54
C ARG A 126 -10.61 20.08 2.01
N ASN A 127 -11.21 19.33 2.94
CA ASN A 127 -12.08 18.20 2.64
C ASN A 127 -13.28 18.22 3.57
N VAL A 128 -14.41 17.75 3.06
CA VAL A 128 -15.67 17.58 3.79
C VAL A 128 -16.09 16.12 3.68
N TYR A 129 -16.60 15.58 4.78
CA TYR A 129 -17.14 14.24 4.86
C TYR A 129 -18.56 14.28 5.44
N HIS A 130 -19.43 13.40 4.96
CA HIS A 130 -20.76 13.20 5.51
C HIS A 130 -20.94 11.72 5.86
N ASN A 131 -21.16 11.43 7.14
CA ASN A 131 -21.15 10.07 7.69
C ASN A 131 -19.87 9.31 7.33
N GLN A 132 -18.70 9.96 7.50
CA GLN A 132 -17.37 9.48 7.13
C GLN A 132 -17.11 9.27 5.61
N ALA A 133 -18.10 9.46 4.73
CA ALA A 133 -17.88 9.40 3.28
C ALA A 133 -17.33 10.74 2.77
N HIS A 134 -16.32 10.70 1.88
CA HIS A 134 -15.74 11.89 1.24
C HIS A 134 -16.74 12.54 0.27
N MET A 135 -16.88 13.87 0.35
CA MET A 135 -17.79 14.68 -0.46
C MET A 135 -17.01 15.44 -1.54
N ASP A 136 -17.62 15.60 -2.72
CA ASP A 136 -16.99 16.26 -3.87
C ASP A 136 -17.05 17.78 -3.73
N LEU A 137 -15.97 18.46 -4.11
CA LEU A 137 -16.08 19.89 -4.41
C LEU A 137 -17.07 20.06 -5.57
N ALA A 138 -17.98 21.03 -5.43
CA ALA A 138 -18.96 21.40 -6.45
C ALA A 138 -18.29 21.51 -7.84
N ARG A 139 -18.79 20.73 -8.81
CA ARG A 139 -18.10 20.47 -10.07
C ARG A 139 -19.05 20.39 -11.26
N TRP A 140 -18.46 20.44 -12.44
CA TRP A 140 -19.12 20.13 -13.70
C TRP A 140 -18.16 19.36 -14.63
N PRO A 141 -18.59 18.24 -15.23
CA PRO A 141 -19.85 17.52 -14.97
C PRO A 141 -19.93 16.96 -13.55
N ASN A 142 -21.15 16.59 -13.16
CA ASN A 142 -21.45 15.99 -11.85
C ASN A 142 -20.91 14.56 -11.77
N ASN A 143 -20.51 14.14 -10.57
CA ASN A 143 -20.13 12.76 -10.27
C ASN A 143 -21.38 11.90 -10.02
N GLU A 144 -21.96 11.38 -11.10
CA GLU A 144 -23.27 10.73 -11.07
C GLU A 144 -23.23 9.35 -10.40
N ASP A 145 -22.17 8.57 -10.65
CA ASP A 145 -22.02 7.18 -10.16
C ASP A 145 -21.37 7.09 -8.77
N ASN A 146 -20.88 8.22 -8.24
CA ASN A 146 -20.16 8.32 -6.96
C ASN A 146 -18.88 7.45 -6.92
N ASN A 147 -18.29 7.16 -8.08
CA ASN A 147 -17.06 6.39 -8.19
C ASN A 147 -15.91 7.33 -8.51
N ARG A 148 -15.01 7.54 -7.55
CA ARG A 148 -13.87 8.46 -7.70
C ARG A 148 -12.82 8.00 -8.73
N PHE A 149 -12.94 6.80 -9.28
CA PHE A 149 -12.14 6.34 -10.42
C PHE A 149 -12.82 6.58 -11.78
N THR A 150 -14.14 6.78 -11.81
CA THR A 150 -14.84 7.32 -12.98
C THR A 150 -14.63 8.83 -12.97
N VAL A 151 -13.62 9.32 -13.69
CA VAL A 151 -13.37 10.76 -13.77
C VAL A 151 -14.39 11.37 -14.74
N ASP A 152 -15.62 11.61 -14.29
CA ASP A 152 -16.73 12.17 -15.10
C ASP A 152 -16.33 13.51 -15.75
N CYS A 153 -16.01 13.49 -17.04
CA CYS A 153 -15.38 14.60 -17.73
C CYS A 153 -16.08 14.96 -19.05
N LYS A 154 -15.69 16.10 -19.61
CA LYS A 154 -15.94 16.47 -21.00
C LYS A 154 -14.64 16.45 -21.79
N PHE A 155 -14.71 15.89 -23.00
CA PHE A 155 -13.60 15.98 -23.94
C PHE A 155 -13.41 17.41 -24.43
N ILE A 156 -12.16 17.82 -24.60
CA ILE A 156 -11.81 19.10 -25.22
C ILE A 156 -11.77 18.97 -26.75
N GLU A 157 -12.10 20.04 -27.45
CA GLU A 157 -11.94 20.15 -28.91
C GLU A 157 -10.52 20.56 -29.29
N SER A 158 -9.94 21.50 -28.54
CA SER A 158 -8.57 21.96 -28.69
C SER A 158 -8.06 22.61 -27.40
N GLY A 159 -6.78 22.93 -27.34
CA GLY A 159 -6.21 23.68 -26.24
C GLY A 159 -4.78 24.11 -26.52
N GLY A 160 -4.21 24.86 -25.59
CA GLY A 160 -2.84 25.36 -25.65
C GLY A 160 -2.15 25.24 -24.30
N ASN A 161 -1.11 26.03 -24.10
CA ASN A 161 -0.39 26.08 -22.83
C ASN A 161 -1.23 26.66 -21.69
N ASN A 162 -2.23 27.49 -21.98
CA ASN A 162 -3.01 28.21 -20.98
C ASN A 162 -4.53 28.24 -21.25
N PHE A 163 -5.04 27.43 -22.19
CA PHE A 163 -6.46 27.42 -22.51
C PHE A 163 -6.97 26.07 -23.02
N PHE A 164 -8.29 25.92 -22.95
CA PHE A 164 -9.07 24.87 -23.59
C PHE A 164 -10.21 25.46 -24.42
N THR A 165 -10.56 24.80 -25.52
CA THR A 165 -11.86 24.99 -26.20
C THR A 165 -12.65 23.71 -26.09
N LEU A 166 -13.93 23.85 -25.76
CA LEU A 166 -14.89 22.76 -25.57
C LEU A 166 -16.30 23.36 -25.71
N THR A 167 -17.34 22.53 -25.64
CA THR A 167 -18.73 22.99 -25.68
C THR A 167 -19.42 22.72 -24.35
N GLU A 168 -20.60 23.34 -24.17
CA GLU A 168 -21.51 23.09 -23.03
C GLU A 168 -20.96 23.53 -21.66
N VAL A 169 -19.91 24.34 -21.61
CA VAL A 169 -19.47 24.92 -20.32
C VAL A 169 -20.63 25.76 -19.76
N PRO A 170 -21.07 25.52 -18.50
CA PRO A 170 -22.13 26.30 -17.89
C PRO A 170 -21.83 27.80 -17.92
N ASP A 171 -22.86 28.60 -18.21
CA ASP A 171 -22.75 30.06 -18.39
C ASP A 171 -22.73 30.79 -17.04
N PHE A 172 -21.67 30.58 -16.28
CA PHE A 172 -21.33 31.37 -15.10
C PHE A 172 -19.81 31.60 -15.01
N ASP A 173 -19.41 32.54 -14.15
CA ASP A 173 -18.01 32.94 -14.02
C ASP A 173 -17.18 31.90 -13.25
N TRP A 174 -16.40 31.12 -13.99
CA TRP A 174 -15.48 30.14 -13.42
C TRP A 174 -14.17 30.75 -12.91
N THR A 175 -13.96 32.06 -13.01
CA THR A 175 -12.75 32.72 -12.51
C THR A 175 -12.53 32.39 -11.03
N GLY A 176 -11.31 31.98 -10.68
CA GLY A 176 -10.98 31.52 -9.34
C GLY A 176 -11.44 30.08 -9.03
N GLY A 177 -12.15 29.41 -9.94
CA GLY A 177 -12.38 27.97 -9.90
C GLY A 177 -11.14 27.16 -10.30
N LEU A 178 -11.29 25.85 -10.42
CA LEU A 178 -10.23 24.92 -10.81
C LEU A 178 -10.64 24.11 -12.03
N VAL A 179 -9.64 23.71 -12.82
CA VAL A 179 -9.78 22.73 -13.88
C VAL A 179 -8.84 21.56 -13.57
N TYR A 180 -9.41 20.36 -13.54
CA TYR A 180 -8.67 19.11 -13.63
C TYR A 180 -8.58 18.71 -15.09
N TYR A 181 -7.40 18.28 -15.55
CA TYR A 181 -7.23 17.82 -16.91
C TYR A 181 -6.40 16.54 -16.97
N ILE A 182 -6.87 15.58 -17.77
CA ILE A 182 -6.10 14.40 -18.18
C ILE A 182 -5.99 14.37 -19.71
N GLY A 183 -4.75 14.36 -20.20
CA GLY A 183 -4.49 14.49 -21.63
C GLY A 183 -4.76 13.24 -22.45
N GLY A 184 -4.77 13.38 -23.78
CA GLY A 184 -4.93 12.27 -24.73
C GLY A 184 -3.86 11.17 -24.59
N HIS A 185 -2.67 11.51 -24.09
CA HIS A 185 -1.67 10.50 -23.70
C HIS A 185 -2.06 9.74 -22.42
N SER A 186 -2.82 10.37 -21.52
CA SER A 186 -3.35 9.80 -20.27
C SER A 186 -2.32 9.21 -19.31
N GLY A 187 -1.05 9.62 -19.39
CA GLY A 187 0.02 9.14 -18.49
C GLY A 187 0.06 9.83 -17.12
N THR A 188 -0.45 11.06 -17.05
CA THR A 188 -0.66 11.82 -15.80
C THR A 188 -1.74 12.88 -16.04
N SER A 189 -2.43 13.26 -14.99
CA SER A 189 -3.29 14.44 -14.96
C SER A 189 -2.54 15.66 -14.39
N TRP A 190 -3.21 16.82 -14.35
CA TRP A 190 -2.79 17.99 -13.59
C TRP A 190 -3.98 18.92 -13.32
N THR A 191 -3.83 19.80 -12.32
CA THR A 191 -4.86 20.79 -11.95
C THR A 191 -4.33 22.23 -12.07
N ARG A 192 -5.16 23.16 -12.56
CA ARG A 192 -4.85 24.60 -12.62
C ARG A 192 -6.01 25.48 -12.19
N ARG A 193 -5.69 26.69 -11.73
CA ARG A 193 -6.68 27.75 -11.49
C ARG A 193 -7.18 28.33 -12.81
N ILE A 194 -8.50 28.53 -12.90
CA ILE A 194 -9.16 29.19 -14.01
C ILE A 194 -9.03 30.70 -13.86
N THR A 195 -8.64 31.38 -14.94
CA THR A 195 -8.46 32.84 -14.97
C THR A 195 -9.61 33.58 -15.66
N SER A 196 -10.31 32.92 -16.57
CA SER A 196 -11.57 33.38 -17.18
C SER A 196 -12.23 32.25 -17.95
N SER A 197 -13.52 32.40 -18.26
CA SER A 197 -14.28 31.42 -19.03
C SER A 197 -15.37 32.05 -19.88
N THR A 198 -15.76 31.33 -20.94
CA THR A 198 -17.03 31.47 -21.67
C THR A 198 -17.67 30.09 -21.78
N THR A 199 -18.86 30.00 -22.37
CA THR A 199 -19.54 28.72 -22.64
C THR A 199 -18.77 27.78 -23.59
N THR A 200 -17.72 28.28 -24.24
CA THR A 200 -16.92 27.51 -25.21
C THR A 200 -15.41 27.55 -24.97
N ARG A 201 -14.95 28.21 -23.90
CA ARG A 201 -13.52 28.43 -23.67
C ARG A 201 -13.22 28.59 -22.19
N VAL A 202 -12.14 27.94 -21.73
CA VAL A 202 -11.62 28.07 -20.37
C VAL A 202 -10.16 28.48 -20.43
N GLU A 203 -9.82 29.60 -19.82
CA GLU A 203 -8.43 30.08 -19.64
C GLU A 203 -7.93 29.66 -18.26
N HIS A 204 -6.66 29.29 -18.15
CA HIS A 204 -6.05 28.85 -16.89
C HIS A 204 -4.62 29.36 -16.71
N GLY A 205 -4.08 29.19 -15.50
CA GLY A 205 -2.75 29.68 -15.10
C GLY A 205 -1.53 29.13 -15.86
N GLY A 206 -1.74 28.32 -16.89
CA GLY A 206 -0.67 27.85 -17.77
C GLY A 206 0.10 26.60 -17.32
N VAL A 207 0.69 25.91 -18.29
CA VAL A 207 1.68 24.83 -18.14
C VAL A 207 2.80 25.00 -19.18
N ASP A 208 4.02 24.53 -18.89
CA ASP A 208 5.14 24.56 -19.85
C ASP A 208 5.10 23.33 -20.75
N ILE A 209 4.38 23.43 -21.88
CA ILE A 209 4.17 22.34 -22.84
C ILE A 209 5.43 21.88 -23.58
N THR A 210 6.60 22.46 -23.29
CA THR A 210 7.89 22.08 -23.89
C THR A 210 8.74 21.22 -22.95
N LYS A 211 8.25 20.95 -21.73
CA LYS A 211 8.98 20.20 -20.71
C LYS A 211 8.13 19.07 -20.17
N TRP A 212 8.80 18.01 -19.76
CA TRP A 212 8.20 16.97 -18.94
C TRP A 212 7.68 17.58 -17.61
N PRO A 213 6.49 17.21 -17.13
CA PRO A 213 5.59 16.18 -17.67
C PRO A 213 4.63 16.66 -18.76
N PHE A 214 4.47 17.97 -18.97
CA PHE A 214 3.44 18.48 -19.87
C PHE A 214 3.72 18.16 -21.35
N ASP A 215 4.96 17.94 -21.75
CA ASP A 215 5.25 17.17 -22.96
C ASP A 215 5.45 15.69 -22.59
N PRO A 216 4.56 14.76 -22.99
CA PRO A 216 3.43 14.92 -23.93
C PRO A 216 2.05 15.12 -23.28
N HIS A 217 1.94 15.32 -21.97
CA HIS A 217 0.67 15.40 -21.24
C HIS A 217 -0.05 16.77 -21.32
N ASN A 218 -0.14 17.37 -22.51
CA ASN A 218 -0.76 18.68 -22.73
C ASN A 218 -1.92 18.67 -23.76
N PRO A 219 -2.72 19.75 -23.84
CA PRO A 219 -3.93 19.84 -24.68
C PRO A 219 -3.70 19.86 -26.20
N THR A 220 -2.45 20.04 -26.64
CA THR A 220 -2.10 20.08 -28.07
C THR A 220 -1.86 18.69 -28.67
N ILE A 221 -1.83 17.64 -27.83
CA ILE A 221 -1.51 16.28 -28.26
C ILE A 221 -2.79 15.49 -28.55
N LEU A 222 -2.94 15.03 -29.79
CA LEU A 222 -4.01 14.11 -30.18
C LEU A 222 -3.50 12.66 -30.06
N ARG A 223 -4.09 11.88 -29.15
CA ARG A 223 -3.77 10.46 -28.96
C ARG A 223 -5.02 9.74 -28.46
N ASN A 224 -5.13 8.44 -28.75
CA ASN A 224 -6.34 7.65 -28.44
C ASN A 224 -7.65 8.23 -29.00
N GLY A 225 -7.56 8.99 -30.10
CA GLY A 225 -8.73 9.60 -30.75
C GLY A 225 -9.23 10.91 -30.12
N HIS A 226 -8.57 11.45 -29.09
CA HIS A 226 -8.96 12.72 -28.46
C HIS A 226 -7.76 13.52 -27.96
N ARG A 227 -7.98 14.77 -27.57
CA ARG A 227 -6.92 15.64 -27.05
C ARG A 227 -6.77 15.59 -25.55
N GLY A 228 -7.80 15.12 -24.86
CA GLY A 228 -7.87 15.02 -23.42
C GLY A 228 -9.28 15.35 -22.96
N GLN A 229 -9.50 15.25 -21.65
CA GLN A 229 -10.79 15.55 -21.03
C GLN A 229 -10.58 16.26 -19.71
N LEU A 230 -11.60 17.00 -19.29
CA LEU A 230 -11.54 17.83 -18.09
C LEU A 230 -12.87 17.84 -17.33
N TYR A 231 -12.78 18.24 -16.07
CA TYR A 231 -13.91 18.76 -15.30
C TYR A 231 -13.49 20.07 -14.63
N LEU A 232 -14.46 20.96 -14.42
CA LEU A 232 -14.30 22.23 -13.73
C LEU A 232 -14.89 22.10 -12.32
N PHE A 233 -14.30 22.73 -11.32
CA PHE A 233 -14.76 22.60 -9.94
C PHE A 233 -14.42 23.78 -9.05
N ASN A 234 -14.93 23.75 -7.81
CA ASN A 234 -14.70 24.74 -6.76
C ASN A 234 -15.37 26.10 -7.05
N LYS A 235 -16.65 26.08 -7.39
CA LYS A 235 -17.52 27.26 -7.56
C LYS A 235 -18.88 27.00 -6.92
N LEU A 236 -19.46 28.00 -6.24
CA LEU A 236 -20.79 27.86 -5.62
C LEU A 236 -21.88 27.63 -6.67
N GLU A 237 -21.74 28.27 -7.83
CA GLU A 237 -22.66 28.15 -8.95
C GLU A 237 -22.70 26.74 -9.56
N ALA A 238 -21.65 25.94 -9.33
CA ALA A 238 -21.58 24.53 -9.71
C ALA A 238 -22.15 23.58 -8.64
N LEU A 239 -22.56 24.09 -7.48
CA LEU A 239 -23.15 23.27 -6.41
C LEU A 239 -24.62 23.00 -6.77
N ASP A 240 -24.85 21.92 -7.50
CA ASP A 240 -26.19 21.57 -7.99
C ASP A 240 -26.56 20.08 -7.80
N TYR A 241 -25.60 19.26 -7.37
CA TYR A 241 -25.77 17.82 -7.25
C TYR A 241 -25.60 17.28 -5.83
N ALA A 242 -26.11 16.07 -5.64
CA ALA A 242 -25.98 15.34 -4.39
C ALA A 242 -24.50 15.08 -4.06
N ARG A 243 -24.13 15.23 -2.78
CA ARG A 243 -22.78 15.01 -2.21
C ARG A 243 -21.73 16.06 -2.58
N GLU A 244 -22.17 17.23 -3.01
CA GLU A 244 -21.27 18.33 -3.36
C GLU A 244 -21.19 19.39 -2.25
N TRP A 245 -20.05 20.06 -2.16
CA TRP A 245 -19.84 21.20 -1.27
C TRP A 245 -19.01 22.33 -1.90
N TYR A 246 -19.15 23.52 -1.33
CA TYR A 246 -18.33 24.69 -1.66
C TYR A 246 -18.02 25.50 -0.40
N TYR A 247 -16.81 26.02 -0.28
CA TYR A 247 -16.41 26.88 0.82
C TYR A 247 -16.10 28.30 0.34
N ASP A 248 -16.87 29.26 0.84
CA ASP A 248 -16.60 30.68 0.66
C ASP A 248 -15.63 31.13 1.77
N GLU A 249 -14.36 31.29 1.39
CA GLU A 249 -13.29 31.69 2.32
C GLU A 249 -13.43 33.14 2.80
N SER A 250 -14.01 34.03 2.00
CA SER A 250 -14.20 35.43 2.39
C SER A 250 -15.33 35.56 3.40
N ALA A 251 -16.41 34.81 3.19
CA ALA A 251 -17.57 34.78 4.09
C ALA A 251 -17.45 33.75 5.23
N LYS A 252 -16.41 32.91 5.24
CA LYS A 252 -16.23 31.82 6.22
C LYS A 252 -17.49 30.95 6.33
N THR A 253 -18.01 30.57 5.16
CA THR A 253 -19.29 29.86 5.02
C THR A 253 -19.10 28.61 4.16
N LEU A 254 -19.51 27.46 4.71
CA LEU A 254 -19.58 26.19 3.98
C LEU A 254 -20.99 25.98 3.45
N TYR A 255 -21.11 25.61 2.18
CA TYR A 255 -22.33 25.21 1.49
C TYR A 255 -22.24 23.72 1.16
N PHE A 256 -23.32 22.98 1.36
CA PHE A 256 -23.34 21.52 1.20
C PHE A 256 -24.73 21.03 0.78
N GLN A 257 -24.75 20.05 -0.11
CA GLN A 257 -25.94 19.30 -0.48
C GLN A 257 -25.74 17.82 -0.13
N THR A 258 -26.57 17.32 0.78
CA THR A 258 -26.57 15.91 1.19
C THR A 258 -26.98 14.98 0.04
N ALA A 259 -26.70 13.69 0.19
CA ALA A 259 -27.03 12.69 -0.82
C ALA A 259 -28.55 12.60 -1.11
N ASP A 260 -29.39 12.87 -0.11
CA ASP A 260 -30.85 12.84 -0.20
C ASP A 260 -31.48 14.24 -0.31
N GLY A 261 -30.65 15.30 -0.35
CA GLY A 261 -31.08 16.69 -0.38
C GLY A 261 -31.71 17.22 0.91
N SER A 262 -31.73 16.42 1.98
CA SER A 262 -32.25 16.84 3.28
C SER A 262 -31.26 17.68 4.08
N LYS A 263 -31.74 18.38 5.10
CA LYS A 263 -30.88 19.12 6.03
C LYS A 263 -29.91 18.14 6.71
N PRO A 264 -28.59 18.43 6.75
CA PRO A 264 -27.67 17.62 7.55
C PRO A 264 -28.05 17.62 9.03
N ASN A 265 -28.05 16.44 9.64
CA ASN A 265 -28.21 16.31 11.09
C ASN A 265 -26.93 16.78 11.80
N ASP A 266 -27.07 17.19 13.06
CA ASP A 266 -25.90 17.47 13.88
C ASP A 266 -25.00 16.23 13.99
N ASP A 267 -23.68 16.45 14.04
CA ASP A 267 -22.64 15.44 14.17
C ASP A 267 -22.60 14.42 13.01
N THR A 268 -23.09 14.80 11.82
CA THR A 268 -23.01 13.98 10.61
C THR A 268 -22.02 14.50 9.56
N VAL A 269 -21.76 15.81 9.54
CA VAL A 269 -20.80 16.44 8.63
C VAL A 269 -19.54 16.79 9.39
N GLU A 270 -18.38 16.41 8.86
CA GLU A 270 -17.07 16.74 9.42
C GLU A 270 -16.16 17.35 8.35
N TYR A 271 -15.27 18.26 8.75
CA TYR A 271 -14.33 18.92 7.84
C TYR A 271 -12.90 18.79 8.34
N ALA A 272 -11.94 18.78 7.42
CA ALA A 272 -10.52 18.66 7.75
C ALA A 272 -10.01 19.91 8.51
N THR A 273 -9.35 19.69 9.65
CA THR A 273 -8.79 20.75 10.52
C THR A 273 -7.27 20.77 10.49
N HIS A 274 -6.62 19.67 10.13
CA HIS A 274 -5.16 19.62 10.01
C HIS A 274 -4.72 18.52 9.04
N LYS A 275 -3.45 18.55 8.64
CA LYS A 275 -2.91 17.61 7.65
C LYS A 275 -2.53 16.25 8.24
N PHE A 276 -2.06 16.21 9.48
CA PHE A 276 -1.43 15.03 10.07
C PHE A 276 -2.16 14.55 11.32
N THR A 277 -2.68 13.33 11.30
CA THR A 277 -3.21 12.71 12.51
C THR A 277 -2.09 12.28 13.47
N ALA A 278 -0.90 11.96 12.94
CA ALA A 278 0.28 11.66 13.74
C ALA A 278 1.60 12.11 13.10
N GLU A 279 2.54 12.56 13.94
CA GLU A 279 3.92 12.85 13.57
C GLU A 279 4.91 12.20 14.55
N LEU A 280 5.68 11.21 14.07
CA LEU A 280 6.70 10.50 14.85
C LEU A 280 8.07 11.10 14.53
N ARG A 281 8.51 12.05 15.36
CA ARG A 281 9.80 12.75 15.20
C ARG A 281 10.94 12.06 15.94
N GLY A 282 10.64 11.35 17.02
CA GLY A 282 11.61 10.55 17.75
C GLY A 282 11.86 9.17 17.14
N ASN A 283 12.86 8.49 17.69
CA ASN A 283 13.27 7.15 17.30
C ASN A 283 12.71 6.10 18.24
N TYR A 284 12.62 4.84 17.80
CA TYR A 284 12.13 3.72 18.62
C TYR A 284 10.74 3.98 19.22
N ILE A 285 9.81 4.42 18.38
CA ILE A 285 8.39 4.61 18.71
C ILE A 285 7.58 3.48 18.08
N LYS A 286 6.69 2.88 18.88
CA LYS A 286 5.74 1.85 18.43
C LYS A 286 4.31 2.39 18.51
N ILE A 287 3.56 2.31 17.42
CA ILE A 287 2.13 2.68 17.36
C ILE A 287 1.31 1.45 16.98
N GLU A 288 0.29 1.12 17.76
CA GLU A 288 -0.44 -0.14 17.64
C GLU A 288 -1.95 -0.03 17.88
N GLY A 289 -2.78 -0.62 16.99
CA GLY A 289 -4.21 -0.81 17.24
C GLY A 289 -5.07 0.45 17.11
N ILE A 290 -4.62 1.48 16.39
CA ILE A 290 -5.29 2.79 16.30
C ILE A 290 -5.84 3.02 14.90
N LYS A 291 -7.07 3.59 14.82
CA LYS A 291 -7.63 4.14 13.58
C LYS A 291 -7.25 5.60 13.43
N PHE A 292 -6.72 5.97 12.28
CA PHE A 292 -6.42 7.34 11.85
C PHE A 292 -7.39 7.73 10.74
N PHE A 293 -8.00 8.91 10.82
CA PHE A 293 -9.01 9.35 9.86
C PHE A 293 -8.82 10.80 9.41
N GLY A 294 -8.90 11.02 8.09
CA GLY A 294 -8.95 12.35 7.47
C GLY A 294 -7.61 13.10 7.39
N GLY A 295 -6.51 12.48 7.80
CA GLY A 295 -5.17 13.08 7.75
C GLY A 295 -4.04 12.06 7.84
N SER A 296 -2.85 12.47 7.41
CA SER A 296 -1.71 11.58 7.16
C SER A 296 -0.97 11.21 8.44
N VAL A 297 -0.27 10.08 8.40
CA VAL A 297 0.74 9.71 9.40
C VAL A 297 2.12 9.98 8.83
N LYS A 298 2.96 10.72 9.56
CA LYS A 298 4.31 11.06 9.11
C LYS A 298 5.37 10.54 10.08
N ILE A 299 6.26 9.69 9.58
CA ILE A 299 7.28 8.97 10.35
C ILE A 299 8.65 9.52 9.96
N ARG A 300 9.24 10.35 10.83
CA ARG A 300 10.52 11.04 10.60
C ARG A 300 11.69 10.38 11.27
N GLY A 301 11.51 9.90 12.50
CA GLY A 301 12.59 9.25 13.24
C GLY A 301 12.83 7.81 12.80
N ASP A 302 13.92 7.28 13.30
CA ASP A 302 14.49 5.99 12.90
C ASP A 302 13.92 4.85 13.75
N PHE A 303 13.96 3.63 13.22
CA PHE A 303 13.60 2.41 13.96
C PHE A 303 12.18 2.48 14.55
N ASN A 304 11.25 3.12 13.85
CA ASN A 304 9.86 3.23 14.27
C ASN A 304 9.04 2.05 13.76
N VAL A 305 8.04 1.64 14.53
CA VAL A 305 7.14 0.53 14.20
C VAL A 305 5.70 1.06 14.19
N PHE A 306 5.04 0.90 13.06
CA PHE A 306 3.64 1.26 12.88
C PHE A 306 2.87 0.01 12.46
N GLU A 307 2.09 -0.56 13.38
CA GLU A 307 1.51 -1.89 13.17
C GLU A 307 0.05 -2.02 13.63
N ASN A 308 -0.69 -2.93 13.03
CA ASN A 308 -2.08 -3.22 13.43
C ASN A 308 -2.99 -1.98 13.42
N ASN A 309 -2.70 -1.00 12.55
CA ASN A 309 -3.41 0.28 12.50
C ASN A 309 -4.28 0.40 11.24
N GLU A 310 -5.26 1.30 11.28
CA GLU A 310 -6.02 1.71 10.09
C GLU A 310 -5.73 3.18 9.74
N VAL A 311 -5.54 3.50 8.47
CA VAL A 311 -5.44 4.89 7.99
C VAL A 311 -6.44 5.09 6.86
N ILE A 312 -7.47 5.89 7.13
CA ILE A 312 -8.59 6.13 6.22
C ILE A 312 -8.63 7.59 5.81
N HIS A 313 -8.76 7.87 4.51
CA HIS A 313 -8.70 9.25 3.99
C HIS A 313 -7.40 9.97 4.41
N GLY A 314 -6.28 9.23 4.34
CA GLY A 314 -5.00 9.67 4.92
C GLY A 314 -4.34 10.83 4.16
N SER A 315 -4.66 11.05 2.89
CA SER A 315 -4.18 12.22 2.14
C SER A 315 -5.17 12.56 1.03
N GLU A 316 -6.23 13.27 1.40
CA GLU A 316 -7.25 13.75 0.47
C GLU A 316 -7.01 15.20 0.04
N GLY A 317 -7.41 15.54 -1.18
CA GLY A 317 -7.25 16.88 -1.72
C GLY A 317 -6.97 16.89 -3.21
N PHE A 318 -6.69 18.08 -3.73
CA PHE A 318 -6.27 18.27 -5.12
C PHE A 318 -4.77 18.53 -5.27
N ASP A 319 -4.27 18.41 -6.50
CA ASP A 319 -2.86 18.53 -6.85
C ASP A 319 -2.29 19.93 -6.52
N ASN A 320 -0.96 20.03 -6.37
CA ASN A 320 -0.28 21.31 -6.24
C ASN A 320 -0.40 22.10 -7.55
N LEU A 321 -1.12 23.22 -7.53
CA LEU A 321 -1.38 24.06 -8.70
C LEU A 321 -0.10 24.64 -9.35
N ALA A 322 1.01 24.67 -8.62
CA ALA A 322 2.32 25.11 -9.11
C ALA A 322 3.23 23.95 -9.53
N SER A 323 2.77 22.69 -9.45
CA SER A 323 3.62 21.53 -9.77
C SER A 323 4.11 21.58 -11.22
N THR A 324 5.40 21.29 -11.38
CA THR A 324 6.10 21.07 -12.66
C THR A 324 6.59 19.62 -12.79
N SER A 325 6.09 18.73 -11.94
CA SER A 325 6.41 17.30 -11.89
C SER A 325 5.12 16.48 -11.94
N ALA A 326 5.20 15.26 -12.45
CA ALA A 326 4.05 14.33 -12.40
C ALA A 326 3.92 13.64 -11.03
N GLY A 327 4.98 13.62 -10.22
CA GLY A 327 4.99 12.93 -8.92
C GLY A 327 4.76 13.86 -7.73
N VAL A 328 4.13 13.30 -6.70
CA VAL A 328 3.85 13.98 -5.42
C VAL A 328 4.45 13.20 -4.24
N GLY A 329 4.77 13.93 -3.16
CA GLY A 329 5.32 13.34 -1.93
C GLY A 329 4.25 12.98 -0.91
N GLU A 330 3.06 13.57 -1.02
CA GLU A 330 1.92 13.39 -0.14
C GLU A 330 1.44 11.93 -0.16
N SER A 331 1.13 11.40 1.02
CA SER A 331 0.80 10.00 1.25
C SER A 331 -0.06 9.85 2.49
N ALA A 332 -0.83 8.75 2.56
CA ALA A 332 -1.51 8.39 3.80
C ALA A 332 -0.50 8.07 4.92
N ILE A 333 0.61 7.40 4.59
CA ILE A 333 1.75 7.18 5.47
C ILE A 333 3.05 7.62 4.77
N GLU A 334 3.71 8.63 5.34
CA GLU A 334 4.97 9.19 4.83
C GLU A 334 6.15 8.74 5.69
N VAL A 335 6.98 7.84 5.17
CA VAL A 335 8.20 7.34 5.81
C VAL A 335 9.42 8.13 5.32
N LEU A 336 10.00 8.88 6.24
CA LEU A 336 11.20 9.70 6.03
C LEU A 336 12.41 9.16 6.81
N GLY A 337 12.18 8.47 7.93
CA GLY A 337 13.24 7.87 8.74
C GLY A 337 13.59 6.43 8.30
N PRO A 338 14.86 6.02 8.40
CA PRO A 338 15.29 4.65 8.08
C PRO A 338 14.82 3.62 9.09
N SER A 339 14.93 2.35 8.69
CA SER A 339 14.64 1.18 9.52
C SER A 339 13.22 1.19 10.08
N THR A 340 12.27 1.79 9.34
CA THR A 340 10.87 1.84 9.73
C THR A 340 10.17 0.55 9.32
N ILE A 341 9.33 0.02 10.21
CA ILE A 341 8.44 -1.11 9.92
C ILE A 341 7.01 -0.59 9.84
N VAL A 342 6.34 -0.83 8.72
CA VAL A 342 4.89 -0.66 8.57
C VAL A 342 4.29 -2.04 8.29
N ARG A 343 3.60 -2.62 9.28
CA ARG A 343 3.11 -3.99 9.17
C ARG A 343 1.66 -4.18 9.55
N ASN A 344 0.96 -5.09 8.89
CA ASN A 344 -0.42 -5.48 9.22
C ASN A 344 -1.39 -4.28 9.36
N CYS A 345 -1.24 -3.26 8.51
CA CYS A 345 -2.10 -2.08 8.51
C CYS A 345 -3.13 -2.13 7.37
N ARG A 346 -4.28 -1.49 7.58
CA ARG A 346 -5.26 -1.20 6.53
C ARG A 346 -5.17 0.26 6.12
N ILE A 347 -4.73 0.52 4.89
CA ILE A 347 -4.65 1.87 4.33
C ILE A 347 -5.70 1.98 3.23
N ASN A 348 -6.63 2.92 3.36
CA ASN A 348 -7.75 3.01 2.44
C ASN A 348 -8.16 4.46 2.17
N HIS A 349 -8.40 4.78 0.91
CA HIS A 349 -8.71 6.13 0.44
C HIS A 349 -7.55 7.13 0.63
N SER A 350 -6.91 7.49 -0.48
CA SER A 350 -5.94 8.59 -0.57
C SER A 350 -5.99 9.17 -1.98
N SER A 351 -6.11 10.49 -2.10
CA SER A 351 -6.00 11.17 -3.39
C SER A 351 -4.59 11.08 -3.99
N ALA A 352 -3.56 10.90 -3.15
CA ALA A 352 -2.16 10.77 -3.54
C ALA A 352 -1.64 9.35 -3.24
N ASN A 353 -0.43 9.21 -2.69
CA ASN A 353 0.15 7.88 -2.41
C ASN A 353 -0.55 7.20 -1.22
N GLY A 354 -0.42 5.87 -1.12
CA GLY A 354 -0.77 5.11 0.08
C GLY A 354 0.36 5.23 1.10
N ILE A 355 1.44 4.48 0.87
CA ILE A 355 2.67 4.53 1.66
C ILE A 355 3.81 5.04 0.77
N SER A 356 4.52 6.08 1.21
CA SER A 356 5.71 6.59 0.51
C SER A 356 6.97 6.45 1.37
N ILE A 357 8.06 5.93 0.81
CA ILE A 357 9.37 5.82 1.46
C ILE A 357 10.40 6.67 0.70
N GLN A 358 10.87 7.72 1.36
CA GLN A 358 11.53 8.86 0.71
C GLN A 358 13.04 8.87 0.93
N ASN A 359 13.80 8.46 -0.08
CA ASN A 359 15.27 8.41 -0.01
C ASN A 359 15.91 9.79 0.20
N TRP A 360 15.32 10.84 -0.40
CA TRP A 360 15.83 12.20 -0.26
C TRP A 360 15.85 12.69 1.19
N ALA A 361 14.99 12.11 2.04
CA ALA A 361 14.92 12.40 3.47
C ALA A 361 15.81 11.48 4.33
N GLY A 362 16.49 10.51 3.70
CA GLY A 362 17.34 9.54 4.39
C GLY A 362 16.66 8.21 4.72
N ALA A 363 15.43 7.95 4.25
CA ALA A 363 14.80 6.65 4.46
C ALA A 363 15.54 5.54 3.70
N HIS A 364 15.80 4.41 4.37
CA HIS A 364 16.37 3.17 3.84
C HIS A 364 16.10 2.03 4.85
N ASN A 365 16.45 0.78 4.52
CA ASN A 365 16.32 -0.38 5.43
C ASN A 365 14.91 -0.62 5.98
N SER A 366 13.86 -0.14 5.30
CA SER A 366 12.49 -0.18 5.80
C SER A 366 11.77 -1.44 5.33
N ILE A 367 10.83 -1.93 6.13
CA ILE A 367 10.01 -3.12 5.84
C ILE A 367 8.55 -2.69 5.78
N ILE A 368 7.92 -2.93 4.63
CA ILE A 368 6.50 -2.68 4.39
C ILE A 368 5.85 -4.03 4.12
N GLU A 369 5.17 -4.60 5.11
CA GLU A 369 4.68 -5.97 5.00
C GLU A 369 3.26 -6.23 5.49
N LYS A 370 2.58 -7.22 4.89
CA LYS A 370 1.26 -7.69 5.35
C LYS A 370 0.19 -6.59 5.40
N ASN A 371 0.37 -5.50 4.65
CA ASN A 371 -0.60 -4.41 4.61
C ASN A 371 -1.68 -4.67 3.56
N THR A 372 -2.90 -4.23 3.84
CA THR A 372 -3.97 -4.13 2.84
C THR A 372 -4.12 -2.67 2.45
N ILE A 373 -3.82 -2.34 1.19
CA ILE A 373 -3.79 -0.97 0.68
C ILE A 373 -4.76 -0.85 -0.50
N SER A 374 -5.70 0.08 -0.41
CA SER A 374 -6.72 0.19 -1.47
C SER A 374 -7.31 1.57 -1.69
N ASN A 375 -7.81 1.76 -2.90
CA ASN A 375 -8.45 2.98 -3.37
C ASN A 375 -7.52 4.21 -3.26
N ILE A 376 -6.43 4.18 -4.01
CA ILE A 376 -5.32 5.14 -3.94
C ILE A 376 -5.13 5.86 -5.29
N ASP A 377 -4.68 7.11 -5.24
CA ASP A 377 -4.37 7.95 -6.40
C ASP A 377 -5.62 8.34 -7.22
N TYR A 378 -6.60 8.97 -6.56
CA TYR A 378 -7.74 9.57 -7.26
C TYR A 378 -7.35 10.76 -8.16
N LEU A 379 -6.15 11.30 -7.98
CA LEU A 379 -5.64 12.36 -8.84
C LEU A 379 -5.27 11.80 -10.22
N GLY A 380 -4.85 10.54 -10.32
CA GLY A 380 -4.38 9.98 -11.57
C GLY A 380 -3.07 10.63 -12.03
N ILE A 381 -2.13 10.71 -11.09
CA ILE A 381 -0.78 11.28 -11.28
C ILE A 381 0.27 10.22 -10.94
N HIS A 382 1.57 10.55 -10.90
CA HIS A 382 2.61 9.59 -10.47
C HIS A 382 2.61 9.43 -8.95
N ALA A 383 1.46 9.02 -8.40
CA ALA A 383 1.29 8.50 -7.06
C ALA A 383 0.96 6.99 -7.13
N THR A 384 1.18 6.29 -6.03
CA THR A 384 1.11 4.83 -6.00
C THR A 384 0.67 4.34 -4.61
N PRO A 385 -0.07 3.22 -4.51
CA PRO A 385 -0.34 2.53 -3.24
C PRO A 385 0.91 2.33 -2.39
N ILE A 386 2.00 1.86 -3.00
CA ILE A 386 3.33 1.81 -2.36
C ILE A 386 4.34 2.45 -3.31
N ARG A 387 5.00 3.52 -2.84
CA ARG A 387 6.03 4.24 -3.61
C ARG A 387 7.33 4.32 -2.81
N SER A 388 8.38 3.66 -3.29
CA SER A 388 9.71 3.74 -2.68
C SER A 388 10.77 4.23 -3.66
N THR A 389 11.52 5.24 -3.22
CA THR A 389 12.80 5.62 -3.84
C THR A 389 13.99 5.19 -2.99
N ALA A 390 13.73 4.66 -1.79
CA ALA A 390 14.69 4.33 -0.75
C ALA A 390 15.40 3.01 -1.01
N ASN A 391 16.66 2.94 -0.56
CA ASN A 391 17.51 1.77 -0.71
C ASN A 391 17.22 0.71 0.35
N ASN A 392 17.50 -0.56 0.01
CA ASN A 392 17.36 -1.71 0.91
C ASN A 392 15.97 -1.78 1.57
N VAL A 393 14.93 -1.51 0.79
CA VAL A 393 13.54 -1.61 1.25
C VAL A 393 12.98 -2.96 0.87
N LYS A 394 12.24 -3.57 1.80
CA LYS A 394 11.49 -4.80 1.60
C LYS A 394 10.00 -4.49 1.52
N ILE A 395 9.35 -4.91 0.43
CA ILE A 395 7.91 -4.79 0.22
C ILE A 395 7.36 -6.20 0.09
N LEU A 396 6.81 -6.73 1.17
CA LEU A 396 6.54 -8.16 1.31
C LEU A 396 5.09 -8.44 1.64
N LYS A 397 4.47 -9.43 0.98
CA LYS A 397 3.18 -9.99 1.44
C LYS A 397 2.07 -8.95 1.56
N ASN A 398 2.08 -7.89 0.75
CA ASN A 398 1.01 -6.88 0.79
C ASN A 398 -0.12 -7.27 -0.18
N ARG A 399 -1.35 -6.86 0.16
CA ARG A 399 -2.47 -6.88 -0.77
C ARG A 399 -2.80 -5.45 -1.21
N VAL A 400 -2.68 -5.17 -2.50
CA VAL A 400 -2.86 -3.85 -3.10
C VAL A 400 -3.94 -3.92 -4.17
N PHE A 401 -4.97 -3.08 -4.10
CA PHE A 401 -5.98 -3.05 -5.14
C PHE A 401 -6.66 -1.70 -5.32
N ASN A 402 -7.14 -1.44 -6.54
CA ASN A 402 -7.78 -0.19 -6.96
C ASN A 402 -6.85 1.03 -6.86
N SER A 403 -6.15 1.33 -7.95
CA SER A 403 -5.33 2.54 -8.05
C SER A 403 -5.52 3.29 -9.37
N GLY A 404 -5.46 4.62 -9.32
CA GLY A 404 -5.61 5.48 -10.50
C GLY A 404 -4.53 5.24 -11.55
N ARG A 405 -3.27 5.08 -11.15
CA ARG A 405 -2.14 4.86 -12.07
C ARG A 405 -1.38 3.56 -11.83
N ASP A 406 -0.45 3.51 -10.89
CA ASP A 406 0.46 2.37 -10.69
C ASP A 406 0.01 1.46 -9.54
N GLY A 407 0.45 0.20 -9.51
CA GLY A 407 0.24 -0.67 -8.34
C GLY A 407 1.32 -0.51 -7.27
N ILE A 408 2.58 -0.81 -7.62
CA ILE A 408 3.78 -0.65 -6.77
C ILE A 408 4.90 0.02 -7.56
N TYR A 409 5.60 0.96 -6.92
CA TYR A 409 6.77 1.65 -7.48
C TYR A 409 8.01 1.50 -6.61
N VAL A 410 9.11 0.98 -7.18
CA VAL A 410 10.41 0.84 -6.49
C VAL A 410 11.59 1.18 -7.40
N SER A 411 12.35 2.22 -7.04
CA SER A 411 13.54 2.66 -7.81
C SER A 411 14.84 2.73 -6.99
N GLY A 412 14.78 2.35 -5.71
CA GLY A 412 15.95 2.26 -4.83
C GLY A 412 16.87 1.08 -5.18
N ASN A 413 18.06 1.07 -4.58
CA ASN A 413 19.05 0.02 -4.79
C ASN A 413 18.87 -1.10 -3.75
N THR A 414 19.15 -2.34 -4.15
CA THR A 414 19.15 -3.55 -3.32
C THR A 414 17.82 -3.79 -2.61
N CYS A 415 16.71 -3.54 -3.30
CA CYS A 415 15.37 -3.74 -2.73
C CYS A 415 14.82 -5.15 -3.04
N GLU A 416 13.80 -5.53 -2.28
CA GLU A 416 13.08 -6.80 -2.45
C GLU A 416 11.58 -6.51 -2.53
N VAL A 417 10.95 -6.98 -3.60
CA VAL A 417 9.50 -6.88 -3.80
C VAL A 417 8.96 -8.28 -4.00
N ALA A 418 8.36 -8.84 -2.95
CA ALA A 418 8.01 -10.25 -2.96
C ALA A 418 6.67 -10.60 -2.34
N TYR A 419 6.03 -11.65 -2.87
CA TYR A 419 4.79 -12.20 -2.32
C TYR A 419 3.63 -11.19 -2.23
N ASN A 420 3.64 -10.13 -3.05
CA ASN A 420 2.57 -9.15 -3.08
C ASN A 420 1.47 -9.57 -4.07
N ASP A 421 0.23 -9.42 -3.67
CA ASP A 421 -0.96 -9.52 -4.53
C ASP A 421 -1.37 -8.09 -4.90
N VAL A 422 -1.21 -7.73 -6.18
CA VAL A 422 -1.47 -6.38 -6.68
C VAL A 422 -2.41 -6.47 -7.88
N SER A 423 -3.54 -5.77 -7.80
CA SER A 423 -4.53 -5.79 -8.87
C SER A 423 -5.24 -4.47 -9.12
N LYS A 424 -5.87 -4.35 -10.30
CA LYS A 424 -6.74 -3.22 -10.65
C LYS A 424 -6.06 -1.85 -10.46
N SER A 425 -4.85 -1.73 -10.97
CA SER A 425 -4.21 -0.43 -11.20
C SER A 425 -4.66 0.16 -12.55
N GLN A 426 -4.18 1.36 -12.87
CA GLN A 426 -4.54 2.12 -14.08
C GLN A 426 -6.03 2.47 -14.18
N LEU A 427 -6.76 2.65 -13.09
CA LEU A 427 -8.19 2.95 -13.15
C LEU A 427 -8.53 4.34 -13.71
N ILE A 428 -7.55 5.24 -13.81
CA ILE A 428 -7.68 6.59 -14.38
C ILE A 428 -6.71 6.80 -15.54
N ASN A 429 -5.49 6.28 -15.43
CA ASN A 429 -4.40 6.53 -16.38
C ASN A 429 -4.10 5.30 -17.26
N ALA A 430 -3.13 5.46 -18.15
CA ALA A 430 -2.47 4.38 -18.86
C ALA A 430 -0.96 4.67 -18.97
N ASP A 431 -0.24 3.83 -19.70
CA ASP A 431 1.22 3.95 -19.92
C ASP A 431 2.00 3.73 -18.62
N SER A 432 1.62 2.68 -17.89
CA SER A 432 2.23 2.32 -16.62
C SER A 432 2.05 0.82 -16.31
N GLY A 433 2.51 0.37 -15.14
CA GLY A 433 2.55 -1.05 -14.77
C GLY A 433 1.88 -1.38 -13.43
N VAL A 434 1.47 -2.64 -13.25
CA VAL A 434 1.08 -3.16 -11.93
C VAL A 434 2.29 -3.08 -10.99
N PHE A 435 3.45 -3.54 -11.48
CA PHE A 435 4.75 -3.09 -11.00
C PHE A 435 5.34 -2.09 -11.99
N TYR A 436 5.75 -0.91 -11.52
CA TYR A 436 6.30 0.15 -12.36
C TYR A 436 7.56 0.74 -11.75
N THR A 437 8.57 1.03 -12.57
CA THR A 437 9.74 1.78 -12.13
C THR A 437 10.39 2.54 -13.27
N VAL A 438 11.17 3.57 -12.93
CA VAL A 438 12.03 4.29 -13.86
C VAL A 438 13.45 4.21 -13.31
N GLY A 439 14.39 3.91 -14.19
CA GLY A 439 15.78 3.73 -13.82
C GLY A 439 16.68 4.93 -14.09
N ASN A 440 17.96 4.67 -13.90
CA ASN A 440 19.06 5.62 -14.10
C ASN A 440 20.31 4.82 -14.50
N ASN A 441 21.51 5.39 -14.33
CA ASN A 441 22.74 4.67 -14.68
C ASN A 441 23.15 3.59 -13.68
N ASP A 442 22.52 3.52 -12.51
CA ASP A 442 22.88 2.58 -11.46
C ASP A 442 22.31 1.19 -11.75
N LEU A 443 23.12 0.16 -11.50
CA LEU A 443 22.61 -1.21 -11.40
C LEU A 443 21.87 -1.34 -10.07
N LYS A 444 20.56 -1.55 -10.13
CA LYS A 444 19.71 -1.51 -8.94
C LYS A 444 19.92 -2.69 -8.01
N GLY A 445 20.24 -3.87 -8.52
CA GLY A 445 20.34 -5.09 -7.71
C GLY A 445 19.02 -5.40 -6.97
N THR A 446 17.88 -5.03 -7.55
CA THR A 446 16.56 -5.21 -6.95
C THR A 446 15.92 -6.51 -7.45
N GLU A 447 15.39 -7.30 -6.52
CA GLU A 447 14.70 -8.57 -6.79
C GLU A 447 13.18 -8.33 -6.75
N VAL A 448 12.48 -8.77 -7.79
CA VAL A 448 11.01 -8.73 -7.89
C VAL A 448 10.54 -10.16 -8.11
N HIS A 449 9.97 -10.80 -7.09
CA HIS A 449 9.69 -12.23 -7.17
C HIS A 449 8.46 -12.73 -6.43
N HIS A 450 7.88 -13.84 -6.90
CA HIS A 450 6.73 -14.48 -6.23
C HIS A 450 5.54 -13.54 -6.03
N ASN A 451 5.37 -12.54 -6.88
CA ASN A 451 4.22 -11.64 -6.83
C ASN A 451 3.12 -12.11 -7.78
N TRP A 452 1.89 -11.76 -7.44
CA TRP A 452 0.74 -11.83 -8.32
C TRP A 452 0.40 -10.42 -8.80
N PHE A 453 0.52 -10.19 -10.11
CA PHE A 453 0.26 -8.89 -10.73
C PHE A 453 -0.84 -9.01 -11.78
N HIS A 454 -2.04 -8.46 -11.52
CA HIS A 454 -3.18 -8.88 -12.33
C HIS A 454 -4.38 -7.93 -12.46
N ASP A 455 -5.28 -8.28 -13.39
CA ASP A 455 -6.57 -7.62 -13.60
C ASP A 455 -6.47 -6.10 -13.78
N SER A 456 -5.45 -5.65 -14.51
CA SER A 456 -5.22 -4.23 -14.78
C SER A 456 -5.50 -3.88 -16.23
N LYS A 457 -6.40 -2.91 -16.40
CA LYS A 457 -6.84 -2.39 -17.69
C LYS A 457 -7.23 -0.93 -17.53
N PRO A 458 -6.73 -0.03 -18.39
CA PRO A 458 -7.10 1.37 -18.31
C PRO A 458 -8.52 1.64 -18.83
N PRO A 459 -9.12 2.77 -18.45
CA PRO A 459 -10.35 3.26 -19.06
C PRO A 459 -10.23 3.37 -20.58
N THR A 460 -11.36 3.26 -21.27
CA THR A 460 -11.41 3.25 -22.74
C THR A 460 -10.80 4.51 -23.38
N TYR A 461 -10.91 5.67 -22.73
CA TYR A 461 -10.27 6.91 -23.20
C TYR A 461 -8.73 6.83 -23.12
N ALA A 462 -8.17 6.15 -22.12
CA ALA A 462 -6.73 6.14 -21.88
C ALA A 462 -5.97 5.14 -22.78
N GLY A 463 -6.68 4.31 -23.55
CA GLY A 463 -6.11 3.33 -24.48
C GLY A 463 -6.07 1.92 -23.89
N THR A 464 -4.96 1.21 -24.06
CA THR A 464 -4.81 -0.20 -23.61
C THR A 464 -3.58 -0.46 -22.75
N LYS A 465 -2.76 0.57 -22.50
CA LYS A 465 -1.44 0.42 -21.90
C LYS A 465 -1.48 0.24 -20.38
N ALA A 466 -1.73 -0.98 -19.92
CA ALA A 466 -1.45 -1.44 -18.57
C ALA A 466 -0.57 -2.70 -18.64
N ALA A 467 0.71 -2.56 -18.29
CA ALA A 467 1.65 -3.66 -18.26
C ALA A 467 1.61 -4.39 -16.91
N GLY A 468 1.99 -5.66 -16.89
CA GLY A 468 2.22 -6.38 -15.63
C GLY A 468 3.42 -5.84 -14.89
N ILE A 469 4.60 -6.07 -15.46
CA ILE A 469 5.89 -5.61 -14.93
C ILE A 469 6.50 -4.65 -15.94
N TYR A 470 6.63 -3.39 -15.53
CA TYR A 470 7.14 -2.32 -16.38
C TYR A 470 8.42 -1.73 -15.80
N LEU A 471 9.55 -2.16 -16.37
CA LEU A 471 10.87 -1.58 -16.13
C LEU A 471 11.07 -0.47 -17.16
N ASP A 472 10.50 0.70 -16.87
CA ASP A 472 10.50 1.84 -17.79
C ASP A 472 11.90 2.46 -17.90
N ASN A 473 11.97 3.51 -18.71
CA ASN A 473 13.15 4.28 -19.08
C ASN A 473 14.40 4.07 -18.20
N ASN A 474 15.43 3.47 -18.80
CA ASN A 474 16.77 3.31 -18.23
C ASN A 474 16.85 2.41 -16.97
N SER A 475 15.97 1.42 -16.83
CA SER A 475 16.03 0.44 -15.74
C SER A 475 17.17 -0.54 -15.91
N LYS A 476 17.99 -0.75 -14.86
CA LYS A 476 19.18 -1.59 -14.95
C LYS A 476 19.38 -2.44 -13.71
N GLY A 477 19.85 -3.68 -13.89
CA GLY A 477 20.21 -4.56 -12.77
C GLY A 477 19.03 -5.06 -11.95
N TYR A 478 17.86 -5.28 -12.56
CA TYR A 478 16.72 -5.92 -11.91
C TYR A 478 16.73 -7.43 -12.18
N VAL A 479 16.38 -8.22 -11.16
CA VAL A 479 16.13 -9.65 -11.28
C VAL A 479 14.65 -9.89 -11.01
N VAL A 480 13.93 -10.33 -12.03
CA VAL A 480 12.47 -10.53 -12.04
C VAL A 480 12.18 -12.01 -12.23
N HIS A 481 11.70 -12.69 -11.19
CA HIS A 481 11.49 -14.13 -11.31
C HIS A 481 10.35 -14.70 -10.47
N HIS A 482 9.80 -15.84 -10.91
CA HIS A 482 8.73 -16.53 -10.19
C HIS A 482 7.50 -15.64 -9.93
N ASN A 483 7.27 -14.60 -10.74
CA ASN A 483 6.04 -13.84 -10.68
C ASN A 483 4.99 -14.49 -11.57
N VAL A 484 3.73 -14.27 -11.21
CA VAL A 484 2.59 -14.62 -12.06
C VAL A 484 1.89 -13.33 -12.45
N VAL A 485 1.73 -13.12 -13.75
CA VAL A 485 1.07 -11.95 -14.32
C VAL A 485 -0.15 -12.43 -15.10
N TRP A 486 -1.33 -11.88 -14.82
CA TRP A 486 -2.49 -12.23 -15.63
C TRP A 486 -3.53 -11.13 -15.85
N ASN A 487 -4.30 -11.28 -16.94
CA ASN A 487 -5.38 -10.34 -17.30
C ASN A 487 -4.93 -8.87 -17.35
N VAL A 488 -3.73 -8.62 -17.90
CA VAL A 488 -3.23 -7.25 -18.13
C VAL A 488 -3.39 -6.88 -19.60
N SER A 489 -3.90 -5.68 -19.88
CA SER A 489 -4.35 -5.32 -21.23
C SER A 489 -3.23 -4.97 -22.22
N TRP A 490 -1.98 -4.84 -21.78
CA TRP A 490 -0.84 -4.51 -22.65
C TRP A 490 0.18 -5.63 -22.78
N SER A 491 1.26 -5.62 -22.01
CA SER A 491 2.31 -6.62 -22.04
C SER A 491 2.54 -7.20 -20.65
N GLY A 492 2.91 -8.48 -20.57
CA GLY A 492 3.38 -9.07 -19.33
C GLY A 492 4.62 -8.32 -18.85
N TYR A 493 5.59 -8.15 -19.75
CA TYR A 493 6.77 -7.31 -19.55
C TYR A 493 6.82 -6.12 -20.49
N GLN A 494 7.15 -4.95 -19.95
CA GLN A 494 7.49 -3.78 -20.72
C GLN A 494 8.86 -3.24 -20.31
N VAL A 495 9.71 -2.96 -21.30
CA VAL A 495 11.04 -2.33 -21.08
C VAL A 495 11.30 -1.19 -22.07
N ASN A 496 11.71 -0.02 -21.58
CA ASN A 496 11.90 1.15 -22.46
C ASN A 496 13.28 1.82 -22.34
N TRP A 497 13.78 2.31 -23.47
CA TRP A 497 15.06 3.00 -23.62
C TRP A 497 16.23 2.14 -23.12
N ALA A 498 17.30 2.72 -22.55
CA ALA A 498 18.54 2.00 -22.25
C ALA A 498 18.43 1.04 -21.05
N ASN A 499 17.86 -0.15 -21.24
CA ASN A 499 17.77 -1.16 -20.19
C ASN A 499 18.88 -2.19 -20.29
N TRP A 500 19.61 -2.38 -19.20
CA TRP A 500 20.78 -3.25 -19.17
C TRP A 500 20.75 -4.20 -17.98
N ASN A 501 21.38 -5.36 -18.14
CA ASN A 501 21.56 -6.32 -17.05
C ASN A 501 20.23 -6.67 -16.38
N LEU A 502 19.16 -6.79 -17.19
CA LEU A 502 17.86 -7.24 -16.73
C LEU A 502 17.78 -8.76 -16.83
N ASP A 503 17.26 -9.39 -15.79
CA ASP A 503 17.05 -10.83 -15.73
C ASP A 503 15.56 -11.13 -15.53
N PHE A 504 14.95 -11.83 -16.49
CA PHE A 504 13.56 -12.30 -16.40
C PHE A 504 13.54 -13.83 -16.42
N PHE A 505 13.34 -14.46 -15.26
CA PHE A 505 13.45 -15.92 -15.12
C PHE A 505 12.20 -16.57 -14.52
N HIS A 506 11.78 -17.73 -15.03
CA HIS A 506 10.76 -18.55 -14.36
C HIS A 506 9.49 -17.77 -14.01
N ASN A 507 8.93 -16.95 -14.89
CA ASN A 507 7.64 -16.29 -14.60
C ASN A 507 6.55 -16.88 -15.50
N THR A 508 5.31 -16.81 -15.02
CA THR A 508 4.12 -17.26 -15.74
C THR A 508 3.28 -16.07 -16.16
N LEU A 509 3.06 -15.91 -17.48
CA LEU A 509 2.21 -14.87 -18.06
C LEU A 509 0.95 -15.49 -18.64
N TRP A 510 -0.23 -15.05 -18.21
CA TRP A 510 -1.52 -15.62 -18.62
C TRP A 510 -2.50 -14.53 -19.03
N ASN A 511 -3.07 -14.60 -20.22
CA ASN A 511 -4.04 -13.60 -20.71
C ASN A 511 -3.51 -12.15 -20.66
N CYS A 512 -2.21 -11.99 -20.94
CA CYS A 512 -1.61 -10.67 -21.19
C CYS A 512 -1.87 -10.28 -22.66
N GLY A 513 -1.87 -8.98 -23.01
CA GLY A 513 -1.99 -8.60 -24.43
C GLY A 513 -0.84 -9.13 -25.31
N GLN A 514 0.35 -9.31 -24.72
CA GLN A 514 1.51 -10.02 -25.28
C GLN A 514 2.48 -10.40 -24.15
N ALA A 515 3.43 -11.32 -24.40
CA ALA A 515 4.41 -11.73 -23.40
C ALA A 515 5.36 -10.58 -23.01
N MET A 516 6.06 -10.00 -23.98
CA MET A 516 7.03 -8.94 -23.75
C MET A 516 7.07 -7.92 -24.88
N ALA A 517 7.23 -6.64 -24.54
CA ALA A 517 7.45 -5.58 -25.52
C ALA A 517 8.50 -4.56 -25.06
N SER A 518 9.04 -3.82 -26.03
CA SER A 518 10.01 -2.76 -25.78
C SER A 518 9.79 -1.52 -26.63
N TRP A 519 10.04 -0.34 -26.06
CA TRP A 519 10.25 0.88 -26.81
C TRP A 519 11.70 1.33 -26.67
N VAL A 520 12.56 0.85 -27.58
CA VAL A 520 14.01 1.07 -27.55
C VAL A 520 14.38 2.54 -27.80
N ASN A 521 13.64 3.23 -28.68
CA ASN A 521 13.80 4.66 -28.97
C ASN A 521 15.23 5.11 -29.31
N GLY A 522 16.00 4.27 -30.02
CA GLY A 522 17.38 4.56 -30.41
C GLY A 522 18.43 4.41 -29.31
N TYR A 523 18.03 3.95 -28.12
CA TYR A 523 18.95 3.64 -27.03
C TYR A 523 19.50 2.21 -27.12
N GLU A 524 20.71 1.99 -26.62
CA GLU A 524 21.32 0.66 -26.60
C GLU A 524 20.69 -0.23 -25.54
N GLN A 525 20.41 -1.49 -25.90
CA GLN A 525 20.05 -2.59 -24.99
C GLN A 525 21.29 -3.47 -24.77
N LYS A 526 21.48 -4.01 -23.57
CA LYS A 526 22.70 -4.77 -23.25
C LYS A 526 22.52 -5.78 -22.12
N ASN A 527 23.00 -7.00 -22.35
CA ASN A 527 23.08 -8.05 -21.34
C ASN A 527 21.74 -8.34 -20.63
N ASN A 528 20.63 -8.28 -21.36
CA ASN A 528 19.33 -8.65 -20.82
C ASN A 528 19.08 -10.13 -21.09
N ARG A 529 18.64 -10.89 -20.08
CA ARG A 529 18.39 -12.33 -20.18
C ARG A 529 16.92 -12.62 -19.91
N VAL A 530 16.30 -13.41 -20.77
CA VAL A 530 14.88 -13.80 -20.66
C VAL A 530 14.83 -15.31 -20.77
N TYR A 531 14.79 -16.03 -19.65
CA TYR A 531 14.88 -17.50 -19.61
C TYR A 531 13.75 -18.18 -18.84
N ASN A 532 13.42 -19.41 -19.22
CA ASN A 532 12.53 -20.30 -18.47
C ASN A 532 11.13 -19.74 -18.19
N ASN A 533 10.66 -18.75 -18.95
CA ASN A 533 9.35 -18.15 -18.74
C ASN A 533 8.27 -18.90 -19.55
N TYR A 534 7.03 -18.77 -19.11
CA TYR A 534 5.86 -19.25 -19.84
C TYR A 534 4.94 -18.08 -20.20
N SER A 535 4.39 -18.09 -21.42
CA SER A 535 3.25 -17.26 -21.80
C SER A 535 2.21 -18.09 -22.55
N ASN A 536 0.91 -17.78 -22.39
CA ASN A 536 -0.11 -18.39 -23.24
C ASN A 536 -0.31 -17.65 -24.58
N VAL A 537 0.18 -16.42 -24.70
CA VAL A 537 0.01 -15.57 -25.89
C VAL A 537 1.19 -14.61 -26.13
N GLY A 538 1.36 -14.19 -27.38
CA GLY A 538 2.29 -13.14 -27.80
C GLY A 538 3.76 -13.54 -27.75
N ASP A 539 4.58 -12.86 -28.55
CA ASP A 539 6.00 -13.16 -28.69
C ASP A 539 6.85 -12.54 -27.56
N TRP A 540 8.02 -13.13 -27.33
CA TRP A 540 9.09 -12.52 -26.54
C TRP A 540 9.83 -11.48 -27.38
N PHE A 541 10.32 -10.42 -26.73
CA PHE A 541 11.14 -9.43 -27.42
C PHE A 541 12.57 -9.96 -27.59
N ASP A 542 12.94 -10.28 -28.83
CA ASP A 542 14.21 -10.92 -29.20
C ASP A 542 14.99 -10.05 -30.21
N GLU A 543 15.51 -8.92 -29.73
CA GLU A 543 16.39 -8.03 -30.49
C GLU A 543 17.79 -7.94 -29.87
N THR A 544 18.71 -7.24 -30.55
CA THR A 544 20.08 -7.04 -30.08
C THR A 544 20.11 -6.53 -28.64
N GLY A 545 20.89 -7.19 -27.78
CA GLY A 545 21.00 -6.87 -26.37
C GLY A 545 20.16 -7.75 -25.45
N PHE A 546 19.25 -8.56 -26.01
CA PHE A 546 18.51 -9.62 -25.33
C PHE A 546 19.08 -11.00 -25.68
N ASP A 547 19.18 -11.86 -24.68
CA ASP A 547 19.47 -13.29 -24.79
C ASP A 547 18.21 -14.02 -24.32
N VAL A 548 17.47 -14.58 -25.27
CA VAL A 548 16.16 -15.24 -25.05
C VAL A 548 16.34 -16.74 -25.23
N LYS A 549 16.08 -17.53 -24.17
CA LYS A 549 16.29 -18.99 -24.18
C LYS A 549 15.22 -19.72 -23.39
N ASP A 550 14.82 -20.90 -23.89
CA ASP A 550 13.98 -21.85 -23.16
C ASP A 550 12.72 -21.20 -22.55
N ASN A 551 12.10 -20.26 -23.26
CA ASN A 551 10.78 -19.76 -22.91
C ASN A 551 9.72 -20.48 -23.76
N LEU A 552 8.57 -20.79 -23.17
CA LEU A 552 7.46 -21.44 -23.86
C LEU A 552 6.33 -20.45 -24.14
N ILE A 553 5.84 -20.44 -25.38
CA ILE A 553 4.54 -19.84 -25.73
C ILE A 553 3.60 -20.98 -26.12
N SER A 554 2.53 -21.20 -25.36
CA SER A 554 1.55 -22.25 -25.65
C SER A 554 0.14 -21.84 -25.22
N ALA A 555 -0.78 -21.75 -26.18
CA ALA A 555 -2.19 -21.50 -25.89
C ALA A 555 -2.84 -22.66 -25.10
N ALA A 556 -2.33 -23.89 -25.24
CA ALA A 556 -2.75 -25.00 -24.40
C ALA A 556 -2.12 -24.85 -23.02
N SER A 557 -2.95 -24.78 -21.97
CA SER A 557 -2.51 -24.64 -20.59
C SER A 557 -1.74 -25.89 -20.13
N PRO A 558 -0.49 -25.76 -19.64
CA PRO A 558 0.23 -26.85 -18.99
C PRO A 558 -0.09 -26.98 -17.49
N PHE A 559 -0.94 -26.09 -16.95
CA PHE A 559 -1.23 -25.96 -15.52
C PHE A 559 -2.51 -26.68 -15.11
N VAL A 560 -2.66 -26.94 -13.81
CA VAL A 560 -3.82 -27.64 -13.22
C VAL A 560 -5.14 -26.96 -13.59
N ASP A 561 -5.26 -25.64 -13.38
CA ASP A 561 -6.41 -24.84 -13.79
C ASP A 561 -6.06 -23.34 -13.80
N ALA A 562 -5.44 -22.87 -14.88
CA ALA A 562 -4.98 -21.49 -14.99
C ALA A 562 -6.12 -20.46 -14.97
N ASP A 563 -7.31 -20.82 -15.46
CA ASP A 563 -8.48 -19.93 -15.44
C ASP A 563 -9.04 -19.79 -14.02
N ALA A 564 -8.89 -20.82 -13.18
CA ALA A 564 -9.11 -20.75 -11.73
C ALA A 564 -7.89 -20.27 -10.94
N GLN A 565 -6.88 -19.67 -11.59
CA GLN A 565 -5.66 -19.12 -10.98
C GLN A 565 -4.77 -20.17 -10.29
N ASN A 566 -4.90 -21.44 -10.67
CA ASN A 566 -4.03 -22.51 -10.24
C ASN A 566 -2.97 -22.81 -11.30
N PHE A 567 -1.83 -22.13 -11.15
CA PHE A 567 -0.69 -22.20 -12.07
C PHE A 567 0.34 -23.29 -11.72
N LEU A 568 -0.01 -24.26 -10.87
CA LEU A 568 0.83 -25.43 -10.65
C LEU A 568 0.93 -26.26 -11.94
N PRO A 569 2.11 -26.74 -12.35
CA PRO A 569 2.25 -27.65 -13.48
C PRO A 569 1.48 -28.96 -13.27
N THR A 570 1.00 -29.54 -14.37
CA THR A 570 0.51 -30.93 -14.39
C THR A 570 1.67 -31.90 -14.69
N GLU A 571 1.58 -33.15 -14.24
CA GLU A 571 2.64 -34.18 -14.40
C GLU A 571 3.09 -34.38 -15.85
N THR A 572 2.16 -34.25 -16.81
CA THR A 572 2.43 -34.37 -18.24
C THR A 572 2.62 -33.02 -18.94
N GLY A 573 2.80 -31.95 -18.17
CA GLY A 573 2.85 -30.58 -18.64
C GLY A 573 4.07 -30.31 -19.52
N LEU A 574 3.90 -29.45 -20.53
CA LEU A 574 4.97 -29.01 -21.44
C LEU A 574 6.07 -28.18 -20.74
N VAL A 575 5.90 -27.90 -19.45
CA VAL A 575 6.80 -27.05 -18.66
C VAL A 575 7.71 -27.85 -17.73
N VAL A 576 7.38 -29.12 -17.43
CA VAL A 576 8.07 -29.92 -16.43
C VAL A 576 9.43 -30.40 -16.92
N ASP A 577 10.49 -30.14 -16.15
CA ASP A 577 11.89 -30.45 -16.45
C ASP A 577 12.37 -29.87 -17.81
N LYS A 578 11.85 -28.71 -18.22
CA LYS A 578 12.15 -28.09 -19.53
C LYS A 578 13.00 -26.83 -19.47
N GLY A 579 13.18 -26.25 -18.30
CA GLY A 579 14.01 -25.07 -18.10
C GLY A 579 15.51 -25.41 -18.07
N VAL A 580 16.32 -24.37 -18.21
CA VAL A 580 17.78 -24.46 -18.06
C VAL A 580 18.23 -23.98 -16.70
N VAL A 581 19.27 -24.60 -16.15
CA VAL A 581 19.94 -24.07 -14.96
C VAL A 581 20.67 -22.77 -15.32
N VAL A 582 20.22 -21.65 -14.74
CA VAL A 582 20.73 -20.32 -15.08
C VAL A 582 22.02 -20.01 -14.31
N SER A 583 23.12 -19.80 -15.03
CA SER A 583 24.39 -19.43 -14.39
C SER A 583 24.27 -18.10 -13.63
N GLY A 584 24.75 -18.08 -12.38
CA GLY A 584 24.67 -16.93 -11.48
C GLY A 584 23.31 -16.75 -10.79
N PHE A 585 22.34 -17.63 -11.03
CA PHE A 585 21.03 -17.64 -10.38
C PHE A 585 20.72 -19.05 -9.88
N ALA A 586 21.07 -19.33 -8.63
CA ALA A 586 20.82 -20.62 -8.00
C ALA A 586 19.44 -20.64 -7.33
N LYS A 587 18.54 -21.49 -7.83
CA LYS A 587 17.27 -21.84 -7.17
C LYS A 587 17.16 -23.36 -7.14
N SER A 588 16.58 -23.88 -6.06
CA SER A 588 16.24 -25.30 -5.96
C SER A 588 15.09 -25.61 -6.92
N PHE A 589 15.12 -26.79 -7.51
CA PHE A 589 14.06 -27.30 -8.38
C PHE A 589 13.88 -28.80 -8.12
N ASN A 590 12.73 -29.32 -8.50
CA ASN A 590 12.42 -30.74 -8.39
C ASN A 590 12.66 -31.44 -9.73
N GLY A 591 13.04 -32.72 -9.69
CA GLY A 591 13.28 -33.49 -10.91
C GLY A 591 14.73 -33.37 -11.43
N THR A 592 14.86 -33.35 -12.75
CA THR A 592 16.14 -33.38 -13.49
C THR A 592 16.58 -32.02 -14.02
N ALA A 593 15.64 -31.07 -14.16
CA ALA A 593 15.87 -29.69 -14.59
C ALA A 593 14.76 -28.79 -14.00
N PRO A 594 14.94 -27.47 -13.89
CA PRO A 594 13.88 -26.61 -13.40
C PRO A 594 12.71 -26.52 -14.39
N ASP A 595 11.53 -26.19 -13.88
CA ASP A 595 10.34 -26.05 -14.67
C ASP A 595 10.26 -24.67 -15.34
N LEU A 596 9.51 -24.60 -16.45
CA LEU A 596 9.16 -23.34 -17.09
C LEU A 596 8.01 -22.66 -16.36
N GLY A 597 8.11 -21.36 -16.17
CA GLY A 597 7.13 -20.58 -15.42
C GLY A 597 7.43 -20.51 -13.93
N ALA A 598 6.46 -20.02 -13.17
CA ALA A 598 6.65 -19.57 -11.79
C ALA A 598 6.53 -20.64 -10.70
N TYR A 599 6.14 -21.85 -11.08
CA TYR A 599 5.88 -22.95 -10.16
C TYR A 599 6.57 -24.21 -10.64
N GLU A 600 7.11 -24.97 -9.68
CA GLU A 600 7.68 -26.30 -9.88
C GLU A 600 6.60 -27.38 -9.70
N TYR A 601 6.63 -28.42 -10.54
CA TYR A 601 5.86 -29.63 -10.36
C TYR A 601 6.26 -30.32 -9.03
N ASN A 602 5.27 -30.68 -8.22
CA ASN A 602 5.47 -31.13 -6.83
C ASN A 602 6.27 -30.14 -5.96
N GLY A 603 6.39 -28.88 -6.36
CA GLY A 603 6.94 -27.80 -5.56
C GLY A 603 5.92 -27.19 -4.61
N THR A 604 6.31 -26.09 -3.97
CA THR A 604 5.39 -25.34 -3.10
C THR A 604 4.32 -24.66 -3.95
N ALA A 605 3.05 -24.82 -3.56
CA ALA A 605 1.94 -24.00 -4.05
C ALA A 605 1.98 -22.62 -3.39
N TRP A 606 3.05 -21.86 -3.63
CA TRP A 606 3.23 -20.53 -3.04
C TRP A 606 2.10 -19.59 -3.48
N THR A 607 1.73 -18.66 -2.60
CA THR A 607 0.68 -17.67 -2.83
C THR A 607 1.17 -16.27 -2.50
N ALA A 608 0.43 -15.25 -2.91
CA ALA A 608 0.75 -13.86 -2.64
C ALA A 608 -0.33 -13.17 -1.78
N GLY A 609 -0.02 -11.99 -1.25
CA GLY A 609 -0.90 -11.20 -0.38
C GLY A 609 -0.62 -11.36 1.10
N VAL A 610 -1.51 -10.85 1.96
CA VAL A 610 -1.31 -10.77 3.42
C VAL A 610 -1.16 -12.14 4.12
N TYR A 611 -1.61 -13.21 3.46
CA TYR A 611 -1.50 -14.60 3.92
C TYR A 611 -0.62 -15.45 2.99
N ALA A 612 0.32 -14.81 2.29
CA ALA A 612 1.21 -15.46 1.35
C ALA A 612 1.90 -16.69 1.94
N ILE A 613 1.86 -17.78 1.18
CA ILE A 613 2.66 -18.97 1.40
C ILE A 613 3.97 -18.78 0.66
N GLU A 614 5.08 -18.75 1.39
CA GLU A 614 6.40 -18.66 0.77
C GLU A 614 6.85 -19.98 0.13
N ASP A 615 7.58 -19.87 -0.98
CA ASP A 615 8.13 -21.03 -1.66
C ASP A 615 9.31 -21.65 -0.90
N THR A 616 9.11 -22.88 -0.42
CA THR A 616 10.11 -23.71 0.25
C THR A 616 10.77 -24.73 -0.69
N GLY A 617 10.47 -24.69 -1.99
CA GLY A 617 10.94 -25.61 -3.02
C GLY A 617 10.38 -27.04 -2.94
N SER A 618 9.56 -27.37 -1.94
CA SER A 618 9.06 -28.74 -1.74
C SER A 618 7.78 -28.77 -0.90
N THR A 619 6.98 -29.83 -1.11
CA THR A 619 5.85 -30.20 -0.25
C THR A 619 6.31 -30.71 1.12
N LEU A 620 5.39 -30.80 2.08
CA LEU A 620 5.66 -31.33 3.43
C LEU A 620 6.42 -32.68 3.37
N SER A 621 7.56 -32.77 4.06
CA SER A 621 8.32 -34.02 4.15
C SER A 621 7.72 -34.95 5.19
N SER A 622 7.99 -36.26 5.12
CA SER A 622 7.58 -37.19 6.18
C SER A 622 8.25 -36.89 7.53
N GLU A 623 9.41 -36.22 7.51
CA GLU A 623 10.14 -35.81 8.72
C GLU A 623 9.45 -34.65 9.44
N ASP A 624 8.65 -33.85 8.73
CA ASP A 624 7.83 -32.79 9.31
C ASP A 624 6.58 -33.30 10.04
N ILE A 625 6.23 -34.58 9.85
CA ILE A 625 5.10 -35.23 10.52
C ILE A 625 5.55 -35.75 11.88
N VAL A 626 5.81 -34.82 12.79
CA VAL A 626 6.14 -35.11 14.19
C VAL A 626 4.87 -35.12 15.03
N LYS A 627 4.68 -36.18 15.82
CA LYS A 627 3.62 -36.23 16.83
C LYS A 627 4.17 -35.74 18.16
N ASP A 628 4.39 -34.42 18.25
CA ASP A 628 4.57 -33.76 19.54
C ASP A 628 3.21 -33.39 20.13
N ASP A 629 3.20 -33.14 21.43
CA ASP A 629 2.04 -33.12 22.30
C ASP A 629 1.65 -31.69 22.72
N ALA A 630 2.19 -30.66 22.05
CA ALA A 630 1.95 -29.25 22.34
C ALA A 630 0.48 -28.80 22.17
N ILE A 631 -0.24 -29.37 21.18
CA ILE A 631 -1.66 -29.08 20.99
C ILE A 631 -2.51 -29.87 21.99
N GLU A 632 -3.17 -29.17 22.91
CA GLU A 632 -4.09 -29.75 23.89
C GLU A 632 -5.40 -30.16 23.19
N ILE A 633 -6.06 -29.22 22.51
CA ILE A 633 -7.33 -29.46 21.82
C ILE A 633 -7.51 -28.53 20.62
N MET A 634 -8.13 -29.05 19.55
CA MET A 634 -8.65 -28.24 18.45
C MET A 634 -10.17 -28.32 18.42
N TYR A 635 -10.85 -27.17 18.43
CA TYR A 635 -12.32 -27.13 18.47
C TYR A 635 -12.91 -25.88 17.77
N PRO A 636 -14.11 -25.98 17.18
CA PRO A 636 -14.79 -27.23 16.85
C PRO A 636 -13.95 -28.02 15.83
N ASN A 637 -13.98 -29.35 15.91
CA ASN A 637 -13.35 -30.23 14.92
C ASN A 637 -14.21 -31.49 14.81
N PRO A 638 -15.13 -31.59 13.83
CA PRO A 638 -15.11 -30.83 12.57
C PRO A 638 -15.45 -29.33 12.68
N ALA A 639 -14.78 -28.51 11.86
CA ALA A 639 -14.85 -27.05 11.86
C ALA A 639 -15.53 -26.50 10.60
N HIS A 640 -16.19 -25.34 10.69
CA HIS A 640 -16.77 -24.63 9.53
C HIS A 640 -15.92 -23.42 9.14
N ASP A 641 -16.01 -22.29 9.85
CA ASP A 641 -15.31 -21.05 9.44
C ASP A 641 -14.08 -20.71 10.28
N ILE A 642 -13.99 -21.28 11.47
CA ILE A 642 -12.93 -20.99 12.45
C ILE A 642 -12.42 -22.28 13.09
N LEU A 643 -11.14 -22.29 13.43
CA LEU A 643 -10.53 -23.31 14.27
C LEU A 643 -9.90 -22.64 15.49
N ASN A 644 -10.30 -23.05 16.68
CA ASN A 644 -9.58 -22.72 17.90
C ASN A 644 -8.55 -23.81 18.18
N VAL A 645 -7.32 -23.41 18.46
CA VAL A 645 -6.24 -24.29 18.87
C VAL A 645 -5.83 -23.87 20.28
N SER A 646 -6.05 -24.77 21.25
CA SER A 646 -5.53 -24.63 22.61
C SER A 646 -4.22 -25.40 22.73
N PHE A 647 -3.24 -24.79 23.36
CA PHE A 647 -1.94 -25.37 23.62
C PHE A 647 -1.81 -25.79 25.09
N LYS A 648 -0.97 -26.79 25.36
CA LYS A 648 -0.60 -27.15 26.74
C LYS A 648 0.18 -25.98 27.39
N ASN A 649 0.09 -25.87 28.71
CA ASN A 649 0.62 -24.73 29.46
C ASN A 649 2.14 -24.53 29.30
N SER A 650 2.57 -23.26 29.35
CA SER A 650 3.97 -22.82 29.46
C SER A 650 4.86 -23.05 28.23
N LEU A 651 4.31 -22.94 27.02
CA LEU A 651 5.10 -22.94 25.77
C LEU A 651 5.64 -21.54 25.43
N ASP A 652 6.78 -21.52 24.75
CA ASP A 652 7.31 -20.34 24.08
C ASP A 652 6.67 -20.23 22.68
N PHE A 653 6.11 -19.07 22.37
CA PHE A 653 5.48 -18.80 21.08
C PHE A 653 6.29 -17.84 20.21
N SER A 654 7.52 -17.51 20.58
CA SER A 654 8.38 -16.67 19.73
C SER A 654 8.56 -17.30 18.34
N ASN A 655 8.44 -16.54 17.25
CA ASN A 655 8.52 -17.03 15.87
C ASN A 655 7.62 -18.26 15.57
N SER A 656 6.50 -18.41 16.27
CA SER A 656 5.61 -19.57 16.09
C SER A 656 4.56 -19.35 14.99
N SER A 657 4.19 -20.44 14.32
CA SER A 657 3.17 -20.42 13.27
C SER A 657 2.29 -21.67 13.29
N ILE A 658 1.08 -21.53 12.73
CA ILE A 658 0.22 -22.64 12.33
C ILE A 658 0.21 -22.70 10.82
N GLU A 659 0.62 -23.82 10.26
CA GLU A 659 0.52 -24.13 8.85
C GLU A 659 -0.54 -25.22 8.64
N ILE A 660 -1.41 -25.01 7.67
CA ILE A 660 -2.42 -25.99 7.27
C ILE A 660 -1.96 -26.61 5.96
N TYR A 661 -1.94 -27.94 5.90
CA TYR A 661 -1.53 -28.73 4.76
C TYR A 661 -2.69 -29.59 4.27
N SER A 662 -2.82 -29.73 2.94
CA SER A 662 -3.70 -30.73 2.35
C SER A 662 -3.20 -32.14 2.66
N MET A 663 -4.05 -33.15 2.49
CA MET A 663 -3.62 -34.56 2.62
C MET A 663 -2.57 -35.00 1.59
N LEU A 664 -2.31 -34.18 0.56
CA LEU A 664 -1.25 -34.39 -0.42
C LEU A 664 0.06 -33.70 -0.01
N GLY A 665 0.12 -33.05 1.15
CA GLY A 665 1.33 -32.39 1.65
C GLY A 665 1.55 -30.97 1.13
N ASN A 666 0.59 -30.39 0.40
CA ASN A 666 0.66 -28.99 -0.05
C ASN A 666 0.26 -28.06 1.10
N LYS A 667 1.11 -27.09 1.43
CA LYS A 667 0.71 -26.00 2.34
C LYS A 667 -0.41 -25.19 1.68
N VAL A 668 -1.52 -25.01 2.37
CA VAL A 668 -2.70 -24.30 1.87
C VAL A 668 -2.96 -22.99 2.62
N GLU A 669 -2.58 -22.91 3.89
CA GLU A 669 -2.67 -21.68 4.69
C GLU A 669 -1.51 -21.64 5.69
N SER A 670 -1.10 -20.44 6.09
CA SER A 670 -0.11 -20.21 7.15
C SER A 670 -0.50 -19.00 7.99
N PHE A 671 -0.39 -19.13 9.30
CA PHE A 671 -0.74 -18.13 10.29
C PHE A 671 0.41 -17.97 11.27
N ASP A 672 1.03 -16.79 11.32
CA ASP A 672 1.91 -16.45 12.45
C ASP A 672 1.04 -16.31 13.71
N ILE A 673 1.42 -16.97 14.80
CA ILE A 673 0.64 -17.01 16.04
C ILE A 673 1.33 -16.36 17.24
N GLU A 674 2.61 -15.96 17.14
CA GLU A 674 3.41 -15.40 18.24
C GLU A 674 2.67 -14.38 19.11
N GLU A 675 2.09 -13.34 18.49
CA GLU A 675 1.37 -12.28 19.20
C GLU A 675 -0.15 -12.50 19.27
N LYS A 676 -0.63 -13.67 18.80
CA LYS A 676 -2.08 -13.99 18.71
C LYS A 676 -2.52 -15.02 19.75
N VAL A 677 -1.60 -15.64 20.48
CA VAL A 677 -1.95 -16.59 21.54
C VAL A 677 -2.38 -15.83 22.79
N ILE A 678 -3.66 -15.91 23.14
CA ILE A 678 -4.23 -15.35 24.36
C ILE A 678 -4.63 -16.50 25.26
N ASP A 679 -4.11 -16.54 26.49
CA ASP A 679 -4.34 -17.61 27.47
C ASP A 679 -4.11 -19.02 26.91
N GLY A 680 -3.04 -19.20 26.12
CA GLY A 680 -2.68 -20.48 25.50
C GLY A 680 -3.62 -20.89 24.37
N LYS A 681 -4.39 -19.95 23.79
CA LYS A 681 -5.34 -20.22 22.71
C LYS A 681 -5.12 -19.28 21.54
N VAL A 682 -5.27 -19.81 20.34
CA VAL A 682 -5.34 -19.01 19.11
C VAL A 682 -6.57 -19.41 18.30
N THR A 683 -7.23 -18.42 17.71
CA THR A 683 -8.30 -18.65 16.74
C THR A 683 -7.76 -18.33 15.36
N ILE A 684 -7.84 -19.28 14.45
CA ILE A 684 -7.47 -19.08 13.04
C ILE A 684 -8.73 -19.16 12.16
N PRO A 685 -8.92 -18.21 11.23
CA PRO A 685 -9.97 -18.32 10.22
C PRO A 685 -9.61 -19.41 9.22
N ILE A 686 -10.58 -20.24 8.84
CA ILE A 686 -10.39 -21.34 7.87
C ILE A 686 -11.54 -21.40 6.86
N SER A 687 -12.33 -20.32 6.74
CA SER A 687 -13.50 -20.24 5.85
C SER A 687 -13.14 -20.38 4.37
N THR A 688 -11.88 -20.10 4.03
CA THR A 688 -11.30 -20.23 2.68
C THR A 688 -10.95 -21.67 2.30
N LEU A 689 -10.87 -22.59 3.27
CA LEU A 689 -10.62 -24.01 3.00
C LEU A 689 -11.86 -24.70 2.41
N THR A 690 -11.65 -25.62 1.49
CA THR A 690 -12.70 -26.50 0.96
C THR A 690 -13.05 -27.61 1.96
N THR A 691 -14.25 -28.20 1.85
CA THR A 691 -14.63 -29.35 2.68
C THR A 691 -13.63 -30.50 2.50
N GLY A 692 -13.07 -31.01 3.60
CA GLY A 692 -12.01 -32.02 3.53
C GLY A 692 -11.27 -32.26 4.84
N ASN A 693 -10.25 -33.12 4.77
CA ASN A 693 -9.31 -33.31 5.88
C ASN A 693 -8.02 -32.56 5.59
N TYR A 694 -7.43 -31.98 6.62
CA TYR A 694 -6.18 -31.23 6.55
C TYR A 694 -5.26 -31.63 7.70
N LEU A 695 -3.96 -31.48 7.51
CA LEU A 695 -2.97 -31.56 8.57
C LEU A 695 -2.67 -30.15 9.08
N VAL A 696 -2.88 -29.93 10.37
CA VAL A 696 -2.47 -28.70 11.07
C VAL A 696 -1.11 -28.96 11.68
N LYS A 697 -0.09 -28.24 11.21
CA LYS A 697 1.28 -28.23 11.73
C LYS A 697 1.48 -26.97 12.56
N VAL A 698 1.72 -27.11 13.84
CA VAL A 698 2.14 -26.04 14.74
C VAL A 698 3.66 -26.07 14.81
N ILE A 699 4.29 -24.94 14.51
CA ILE A 699 5.74 -24.75 14.63
C ILE A 699 5.99 -23.83 15.82
N LEU A 700 6.81 -24.30 16.76
CA LEU A 700 7.25 -23.59 17.96
C LEU A 700 8.79 -23.55 17.97
N PRO A 701 9.43 -22.65 18.74
CA PRO A 701 10.89 -22.64 18.93
C PRO A 701 11.48 -23.99 19.35
N ASP A 702 10.74 -24.72 20.17
CA ASP A 702 11.18 -25.94 20.85
C ASP A 702 10.66 -27.22 20.21
N GLY A 703 9.80 -27.14 19.18
CA GLY A 703 9.27 -28.32 18.52
C GLY A 703 8.19 -28.07 17.48
N ILE A 704 7.72 -29.17 16.88
CA ILE A 704 6.65 -29.19 15.88
C ILE A 704 5.58 -30.17 16.34
N SER A 705 4.31 -29.76 16.37
CA SER A 705 3.16 -30.61 16.69
C SER A 705 2.19 -30.68 15.52
N ASN A 706 1.61 -31.86 15.28
CA ASN A 706 0.68 -32.08 14.18
C ASN A 706 -0.66 -32.67 14.66
N LYS A 707 -1.79 -32.15 14.13
CA LYS A 707 -3.15 -32.69 14.35
C LYS A 707 -3.98 -32.64 13.07
N ILE A 708 -4.99 -33.49 12.97
CA ILE A 708 -5.92 -33.49 11.82
C ILE A 708 -7.07 -32.51 12.08
N LEU A 709 -7.30 -31.63 11.11
CA LEU A 709 -8.50 -30.80 10.98
C LEU A 709 -9.48 -31.46 10.01
N VAL A 710 -10.75 -31.57 10.41
CA VAL A 710 -11.86 -31.95 9.53
C VAL A 710 -12.66 -30.69 9.21
N LYS A 711 -12.50 -30.15 8.00
CA LYS A 711 -13.28 -29.00 7.50
C LYS A 711 -14.60 -29.48 6.93
N LYS A 712 -15.71 -28.94 7.41
CA LYS A 712 -17.06 -29.16 6.87
C LYS A 712 -17.44 -28.08 5.87
#